data_AF-A0A2A5FNP3-F1
#
_entry.id   AF-A0A2A5FNP3-F1
#
_cell.length_a   1.000
_cell.length_b   1.000
_cell.length_c   1.000
_cell.angle_alpha   90.00
_cell.angle_beta   90.00
_cell.angle_gamma   90.00
#
_symmetry.space_group_name_H-M   'P 1'
#
loop_
_entity.id
_entity.type
_entity.pdbx_description
1 polymer ?
#
loop_
_entity_poly.entity_id
_entity_poly.type
_entity_poly.pdbx_seq_one_letter_code
_entity_poly.pdbx_strand_id
1 'polypeptide(L)'
;MKKRIIQTILLLFIPLSLLSQWNIRQEKYWIYRERVKNFVVSEQCQGCGIPANNRNINSSTLPADNSFMEFGDAAWNIGYWIGTLAMEYKMLTDAGADVTQTTKDLYWALKAINRIDFYAEGDDSWDCTKQLNGFMIRDDVDSDFPSIVLNNKPVNDLLNESWVPPPDGARNRCINSAFTHYLKSGGEISQDHYTGIFIGLTLVKKLVPPDAYYDDLSNGIGAEPFMDQAFNFVAEVQLISSRIIGWLSEHAWILWNPCEGRCVHGVGLPLNPNNHIDNNPAMCNTCSPFLVGDDGLSYCNTCNPFDLDDNCCFEGGAITLPQVIGFTAVNAYIQGYSTDAFTQHTSSVKNSIRRPAWNGALIDGSRIPVTLAALGNIWDFHGISVSIGPFSTVNIIVGKTAKGVAKKLVKRGEDDRWEHLILLHRLIYGTQTKNNGDEITIPESYYDCLLDAAPCRGFDGTVNSGLNTEWGCVDRLAERSCGSSDGGWTYASTSGIPYMFYFNLYSLVFSPTPASNFAPLDIENLAPVNVDKVPGNNHVEYDIKNYMASTNINAYDYTVDSDPSIGQGRVTFVAGQKVVLGAGFKAINGAYFHGYIDPTINAMACTAPTTVDCSSFLKTSIASTLEEENDDVDTLWWMNNTFDSDLSKDSIPQKVITDNNVQIYPNPNSGTFTLSLQTENEASVYVMDVLGEIIYQSQLNYSTTHQIDLSNHPKGIYFVKVVSGDEIIVKKVVYQ
;
A
#
# COMPACT_ATOMS: atom_id res chain seq x y z
N MET A 1 -41.88 -21.58 -34.28
CA MET A 1 -41.12 -22.56 -33.48
C MET A 1 -39.62 -22.65 -33.79
N LYS A 2 -39.08 -22.15 -34.92
CA LYS A 2 -37.64 -22.29 -35.25
C LYS A 2 -36.69 -21.22 -34.66
N LYS A 3 -37.18 -20.12 -34.09
CA LYS A 3 -36.32 -19.05 -33.50
C LYS A 3 -35.99 -19.22 -32.01
N ARG A 4 -36.70 -20.08 -31.26
CA ARG A 4 -36.45 -20.30 -29.81
C ARG A 4 -35.41 -21.40 -29.52
N ILE A 5 -35.11 -22.28 -30.47
CA ILE A 5 -34.15 -23.39 -30.28
C ILE A 5 -32.69 -22.91 -30.46
N ILE A 6 -32.46 -21.84 -31.22
CA ILE A 6 -31.10 -21.32 -31.46
C ILE A 6 -30.57 -20.49 -30.26
N GLN A 7 -31.46 -19.88 -29.48
CA GLN A 7 -31.07 -19.13 -28.26
C GLN A 7 -30.79 -20.04 -27.05
N THR A 8 -31.30 -21.28 -27.04
CA THR A 8 -31.04 -22.24 -25.94
C THR A 8 -29.76 -23.06 -26.18
N ILE A 9 -29.27 -23.14 -27.42
CA ILE A 9 -28.02 -23.86 -27.75
C ILE A 9 -26.78 -22.95 -27.61
N LEU A 10 -26.94 -21.62 -27.68
CA LEU A 10 -25.84 -20.67 -27.47
C LEU A 10 -25.45 -20.45 -25.99
N LEU A 11 -26.27 -20.90 -25.04
CA LEU A 11 -26.01 -20.82 -23.60
C LEU A 11 -25.25 -22.04 -23.04
N LEU A 12 -24.89 -23.00 -23.90
CA LEU A 12 -24.26 -24.29 -23.52
C LEU A 12 -22.79 -24.43 -23.92
N PHE A 13 -22.17 -23.36 -24.44
CA PHE A 13 -20.75 -23.33 -24.78
C PHE A 13 -20.05 -22.14 -24.11
N ILE A 14 -20.13 -22.06 -22.79
CA ILE A 14 -19.00 -21.50 -22.04
C ILE A 14 -17.94 -22.61 -22.05
N PRO A 15 -16.71 -22.37 -22.53
CA PRO A 15 -15.66 -23.36 -22.48
C PRO A 15 -15.49 -23.86 -21.03
N LEU A 16 -15.71 -25.16 -20.78
CA LEU A 16 -15.43 -25.75 -19.45
C LEU A 16 -13.99 -25.50 -18.99
N SER A 17 -13.08 -25.27 -19.93
CA SER A 17 -11.67 -24.93 -19.66
C SER A 17 -11.49 -23.59 -18.95
N LEU A 18 -12.36 -22.59 -19.18
CA LEU A 18 -12.30 -21.31 -18.47
C LEU A 18 -12.74 -21.48 -17.01
N LEU A 19 -13.82 -22.23 -16.77
CA LEU A 19 -14.28 -22.53 -15.41
C LEU A 19 -13.27 -23.37 -14.61
N SER A 20 -12.50 -24.25 -15.25
CA SER A 20 -11.51 -25.08 -14.55
C SER A 20 -10.22 -24.33 -14.20
N GLN A 21 -9.81 -23.34 -15.00
CA GLN A 21 -8.59 -22.55 -14.74
C GLN A 21 -8.78 -21.55 -13.60
N TRP A 22 -9.95 -20.90 -13.54
CA TRP A 22 -10.34 -20.04 -12.43
C TRP A 22 -10.34 -20.77 -11.08
N ASN A 23 -10.80 -22.03 -11.08
CA ASN A 23 -10.76 -22.86 -9.88
C ASN A 23 -9.33 -23.03 -9.35
N ILE A 24 -8.37 -23.36 -10.22
CA ILE A 24 -6.96 -23.58 -9.80
C ILE A 24 -6.33 -22.29 -9.25
N ARG A 25 -6.55 -21.13 -9.88
CA ARG A 25 -5.95 -19.87 -9.40
C ARG A 25 -6.59 -19.39 -8.10
N GLN A 26 -7.90 -19.61 -7.92
CA GLN A 26 -8.58 -19.35 -6.65
C GLN A 26 -8.11 -20.30 -5.55
N GLU A 27 -7.90 -21.60 -5.86
CA GLU A 27 -7.25 -22.54 -4.92
C GLU A 27 -5.88 -22.02 -4.49
N LYS A 28 -5.02 -21.62 -5.44
CA LYS A 28 -3.72 -20.99 -5.13
C LYS A 28 -3.91 -19.76 -4.25
N TYR A 29 -4.85 -18.87 -4.55
CA TYR A 29 -5.10 -17.67 -3.76
C TYR A 29 -5.34 -17.99 -2.28
N TRP A 30 -6.23 -18.93 -1.97
CA TRP A 30 -6.55 -19.29 -0.59
C TRP A 30 -5.43 -20.08 0.10
N ILE A 31 -4.63 -20.85 -0.64
CA ILE A 31 -3.40 -21.44 -0.11
C ILE A 31 -2.40 -20.35 0.30
N TYR A 32 -2.22 -19.32 -0.53
CA TYR A 32 -1.33 -18.19 -0.20
C TYR A 32 -1.89 -17.36 0.95
N ARG A 33 -3.22 -17.14 1.00
CA ARG A 33 -3.91 -16.49 2.12
C ARG A 33 -3.67 -17.21 3.45
N GLU A 34 -3.73 -18.55 3.44
CA GLU A 34 -3.43 -19.38 4.60
C GLU A 34 -1.94 -19.29 4.99
N ARG A 35 -1.04 -19.21 4.00
CA ARG A 35 0.41 -19.07 4.22
C ARG A 35 0.79 -17.73 4.85
N VAL A 36 0.08 -16.64 4.52
CA VAL A 36 0.32 -15.29 5.08
C VAL A 36 0.25 -15.27 6.62
N LYS A 37 -0.51 -16.18 7.25
CA LYS A 37 -0.54 -16.35 8.72
C LYS A 37 0.85 -16.63 9.33
N ASN A 38 1.81 -17.12 8.53
CA ASN A 38 3.18 -17.32 9.02
C ASN A 38 4.04 -16.04 9.05
N PHE A 39 3.50 -14.92 8.56
CA PHE A 39 4.21 -13.66 8.32
C PHE A 39 3.56 -12.47 9.00
N VAL A 40 2.27 -12.54 9.37
CA VAL A 40 1.54 -11.46 10.02
C VAL A 40 0.59 -12.01 11.08
N VAL A 41 0.45 -11.30 12.19
CA VAL A 41 -0.56 -11.54 13.22
C VAL A 41 -1.53 -10.36 13.23
N SER A 42 -2.82 -10.63 13.00
CA SER A 42 -3.87 -9.61 12.97
C SER A 42 -4.59 -9.49 14.32
N GLU A 43 -3.87 -9.04 15.34
CA GLU A 43 -4.39 -8.87 16.70
C GLU A 43 -3.89 -7.55 17.30
N GLN A 44 -4.42 -7.20 18.47
CA GLN A 44 -3.94 -6.06 19.24
C GLN A 44 -2.57 -6.37 19.87
N CYS A 45 -1.49 -5.95 19.22
CA CYS A 45 -0.16 -5.93 19.81
C CYS A 45 0.77 -4.96 19.07
N GLN A 46 1.91 -4.64 19.68
CA GLN A 46 3.03 -3.98 19.00
C GLN A 46 3.65 -4.96 17.99
N GLY A 47 4.00 -4.50 16.79
CA GLY A 47 4.43 -5.35 15.67
C GLY A 47 3.32 -6.14 14.96
N CYS A 48 2.13 -6.30 15.55
CA CYS A 48 0.98 -6.92 14.87
C CYS A 48 0.49 -6.10 13.67
N GLY A 49 -0.18 -6.72 12.69
CA GLY A 49 -0.69 -6.07 11.48
C GLY A 49 0.38 -5.69 10.46
N ILE A 50 1.66 -5.90 10.77
CA ILE A 50 2.80 -5.70 9.88
C ILE A 50 3.23 -7.06 9.30
N PRO A 51 3.18 -7.25 7.97
CA PRO A 51 3.68 -8.46 7.36
C PRO A 51 5.21 -8.46 7.30
N ALA A 52 5.84 -9.52 7.82
CA ALA A 52 7.25 -9.77 7.63
C ALA A 52 7.58 -9.89 6.13
N ASN A 53 8.72 -9.35 5.73
CA ASN A 53 9.23 -9.43 4.37
C ASN A 53 9.61 -10.87 4.04
N ASN A 54 10.42 -11.44 4.93
CA ASN A 54 11.05 -12.72 4.73
C ASN A 54 11.04 -13.52 6.03
N ARG A 55 11.06 -14.84 5.87
CA ARG A 55 11.15 -15.80 6.95
C ARG A 55 12.22 -16.84 6.62
N ASN A 56 12.85 -17.38 7.66
CA ASN A 56 13.85 -18.45 7.53
C ASN A 56 15.06 -18.02 6.68
N ILE A 57 15.54 -16.78 6.87
CA ILE A 57 16.74 -16.32 6.18
C ILE A 57 17.96 -16.91 6.89
N ASN A 58 18.77 -17.65 6.13
CA ASN A 58 20.07 -18.15 6.60
C ASN A 58 21.16 -17.17 6.18
N SER A 59 21.90 -16.61 7.14
CA SER A 59 23.11 -15.84 6.84
C SER A 59 24.33 -16.77 6.84
N SER A 60 25.19 -16.64 5.82
CA SER A 60 26.50 -17.30 5.78
C SER A 60 27.47 -16.77 6.85
N THR A 61 27.17 -15.61 7.46
CA THR A 61 27.96 -14.97 8.52
C THR A 61 27.48 -15.33 9.92
N LEU A 62 26.29 -15.93 10.06
CA LEU A 62 25.77 -16.45 11.32
C LEU A 62 26.00 -17.97 11.37
N PRO A 63 26.15 -18.58 12.56
CA PRO A 63 26.20 -20.04 12.68
C PRO A 63 25.00 -20.68 11.99
N ALA A 64 25.18 -21.87 11.43
CA ALA A 64 24.21 -22.58 10.58
C ALA A 64 22.80 -22.81 11.19
N ASP A 65 22.60 -22.47 12.47
CA ASP A 65 21.37 -22.64 13.22
C ASP A 65 20.61 -21.32 13.49
N ASN A 66 21.04 -20.17 12.94
CA ASN A 66 20.45 -18.85 13.21
C ASN A 66 19.60 -18.31 12.05
N SER A 67 18.42 -18.92 11.85
CA SER A 67 17.40 -18.34 10.96
C SER A 67 16.65 -17.18 11.64
N PHE A 68 16.30 -16.15 10.87
CA PHE A 68 15.56 -14.98 11.37
C PHE A 68 14.37 -14.59 10.47
N MET A 69 13.47 -13.80 11.05
CA MET A 69 12.35 -13.14 10.37
C MET A 69 12.68 -11.65 10.17
N GLU A 70 12.48 -11.13 8.96
CA GLU A 70 12.86 -9.78 8.55
C GLU A 70 11.65 -8.85 8.46
N PHE A 71 11.75 -7.68 9.11
CA PHE A 71 10.77 -6.60 9.07
C PHE A 71 11.35 -5.27 8.57
N GLY A 72 12.66 -5.16 8.31
CA GLY A 72 13.33 -3.89 8.04
C GLY A 72 12.85 -3.08 6.82
N ASP A 73 12.06 -3.66 5.91
CA ASP A 73 11.35 -2.95 4.81
C ASP A 73 9.82 -3.22 4.82
N ALA A 74 9.25 -3.56 5.98
CA ALA A 74 7.86 -4.01 6.08
C ALA A 74 6.84 -2.92 5.76
N ALA A 75 7.18 -1.63 5.90
CA ALA A 75 6.35 -0.51 5.47
C ALA A 75 5.99 -0.54 3.97
N TRP A 76 6.79 -1.21 3.14
CA TRP A 76 6.48 -1.38 1.72
C TRP A 76 5.43 -2.48 1.56
N ASN A 77 5.65 -3.62 2.22
CA ASN A 77 4.79 -4.78 2.15
C ASN A 77 3.41 -4.57 2.78
N ILE A 78 3.31 -3.74 3.83
CA ILE A 78 2.01 -3.39 4.43
C ILE A 78 1.11 -2.65 3.44
N GLY A 79 1.66 -1.81 2.56
CA GLY A 79 0.89 -1.12 1.51
C GLY A 79 0.27 -2.08 0.50
N TYR A 80 1.04 -3.06 0.03
CA TYR A 80 0.52 -4.14 -0.82
C TYR A 80 -0.45 -5.06 -0.08
N TRP A 81 -0.24 -5.28 1.22
CA TRP A 81 -1.16 -6.06 2.04
C TRP A 81 -2.52 -5.38 2.17
N ILE A 82 -2.54 -4.09 2.51
CA ILE A 82 -3.74 -3.25 2.54
C ILE A 82 -4.45 -3.27 1.18
N GLY A 83 -3.70 -3.09 0.08
CA GLY A 83 -4.25 -3.15 -1.27
C GLY A 83 -4.85 -4.51 -1.64
N THR A 84 -4.18 -5.59 -1.23
CA THR A 84 -4.66 -6.98 -1.40
C THR A 84 -5.99 -7.17 -0.67
N LEU A 85 -6.06 -6.75 0.60
CA LEU A 85 -7.25 -6.85 1.43
C LEU A 85 -8.41 -5.99 0.90
N ALA A 86 -8.14 -4.79 0.39
CA ALA A 86 -9.17 -3.94 -0.24
C ALA A 86 -9.78 -4.59 -1.48
N MET A 87 -8.96 -5.23 -2.32
CA MET A 87 -9.44 -5.98 -3.47
C MET A 87 -10.15 -7.28 -3.08
N GLU A 88 -9.64 -8.02 -2.08
CA GLU A 88 -10.28 -9.21 -1.51
C GLU A 88 -11.68 -8.86 -0.98
N TYR A 89 -11.79 -7.77 -0.22
CA TYR A 89 -13.07 -7.26 0.30
C TYR A 89 -14.07 -7.03 -0.83
N LYS A 90 -13.64 -6.35 -1.91
CA LYS A 90 -14.50 -6.09 -3.07
C LYS A 90 -14.97 -7.37 -3.73
N MET A 91 -14.06 -8.29 -4.01
CA MET A 91 -14.36 -9.57 -4.68
C MET A 91 -15.30 -10.45 -3.85
N LEU A 92 -15.07 -10.53 -2.53
CA LEU A 92 -15.95 -11.26 -1.60
C LEU A 92 -17.34 -10.61 -1.50
N THR A 93 -17.38 -9.27 -1.38
CA THR A 93 -18.64 -8.53 -1.32
C THR A 93 -19.47 -8.73 -2.59
N ASP A 94 -18.85 -8.62 -3.76
CA ASP A 94 -19.54 -8.83 -5.04
C ASP A 94 -20.04 -10.27 -5.20
N ALA A 95 -19.33 -11.24 -4.62
CA ALA A 95 -19.73 -12.65 -4.60
C ALA A 95 -20.76 -12.98 -3.50
N GLY A 96 -21.08 -12.04 -2.60
CA GLY A 96 -21.94 -12.30 -1.45
C GLY A 96 -21.33 -13.24 -0.40
N ALA A 97 -20.00 -13.32 -0.35
CA ALA A 97 -19.24 -14.16 0.59
C ALA A 97 -18.94 -13.42 1.91
N ASP A 98 -18.49 -14.15 2.93
CA ASP A 98 -18.10 -13.59 4.22
C ASP A 98 -16.82 -12.74 4.10
N VAL A 99 -16.88 -11.51 4.61
CA VAL A 99 -15.78 -10.53 4.62
C VAL A 99 -15.17 -10.32 6.00
N THR A 100 -15.62 -11.05 7.02
CA THR A 100 -15.28 -10.80 8.43
C THR A 100 -13.76 -10.82 8.67
N GLN A 101 -13.07 -11.87 8.22
CA GLN A 101 -11.61 -11.98 8.40
C GLN A 101 -10.85 -10.91 7.61
N THR A 102 -11.26 -10.63 6.36
CA THR A 102 -10.65 -9.58 5.53
C THR A 102 -10.79 -8.21 6.17
N THR A 103 -11.95 -7.93 6.76
CA THR A 103 -12.26 -6.67 7.46
C THR A 103 -11.41 -6.53 8.72
N LYS A 104 -11.25 -7.61 9.49
CA LYS A 104 -10.36 -7.66 10.67
C LYS A 104 -8.90 -7.38 10.27
N ASP A 105 -8.41 -8.07 9.25
CA ASP A 105 -7.02 -7.92 8.78
C ASP A 105 -6.75 -6.51 8.24
N LEU A 106 -7.72 -5.91 7.53
CA LEU A 106 -7.61 -4.54 7.00
C LEU A 106 -7.56 -3.51 8.14
N TYR A 107 -8.41 -3.67 9.15
CA TYR A 107 -8.41 -2.83 10.34
C TYR A 107 -7.05 -2.87 11.06
N TRP A 108 -6.49 -4.05 11.29
CA TRP A 108 -5.21 -4.18 11.98
C TRP A 108 -4.03 -3.68 11.15
N ALA A 109 -4.07 -3.82 9.82
CA ALA A 109 -3.05 -3.25 8.93
C ALA A 109 -3.08 -1.70 8.95
N LEU A 110 -4.25 -1.08 8.91
CA LEU A 110 -4.36 0.40 9.01
C LEU A 110 -3.97 0.91 10.41
N LYS A 111 -4.34 0.18 11.49
CA LYS A 111 -3.84 0.48 12.84
C LYS A 111 -2.32 0.41 12.92
N ALA A 112 -1.69 -0.53 12.22
CA ALA A 112 -0.24 -0.63 12.19
C ALA A 112 0.42 0.58 11.49
N ILE A 113 -0.17 1.13 10.43
CA ILE A 113 0.29 2.41 9.82
C ILE A 113 0.26 3.55 10.86
N ASN A 114 -0.83 3.68 11.60
CA ASN A 114 -0.90 4.67 12.67
C ASN A 114 0.13 4.45 13.78
N ARG A 115 0.47 3.19 14.10
CA ARG A 115 1.50 2.90 15.10
C ARG A 115 2.89 3.30 14.61
N ILE A 116 3.26 2.97 13.38
CA ILE A 116 4.59 3.32 12.86
C ILE A 116 4.73 4.83 12.59
N ASP A 117 3.62 5.57 12.47
CA ASP A 117 3.57 7.04 12.51
C ASP A 117 3.77 7.50 13.97
N PHE A 118 2.86 7.12 14.87
CA PHE A 118 2.84 7.60 16.26
C PHE A 118 4.10 7.25 17.08
N TYR A 119 4.69 6.08 16.87
CA TYR A 119 5.89 5.64 17.59
C TYR A 119 7.19 6.09 16.92
N ALA A 120 7.14 6.72 15.76
CA ALA A 120 8.33 7.26 15.12
C ALA A 120 8.99 8.31 16.03
N GLU A 121 8.21 9.20 16.64
CA GLU A 121 8.72 10.15 17.61
C GLU A 121 8.51 9.66 19.05
N GLY A 122 9.44 8.93 19.67
CA GLY A 122 9.27 8.53 21.08
C GLY A 122 10.54 7.98 21.69
N ASP A 123 10.55 7.80 23.01
CA ASP A 123 11.69 7.23 23.77
C ASP A 123 12.17 5.89 23.16
N ASP A 124 11.24 5.14 22.55
CA ASP A 124 11.49 3.86 21.90
C ASP A 124 12.23 3.98 20.55
N SER A 125 12.23 5.16 19.92
CA SER A 125 12.88 5.45 18.63
C SER A 125 13.86 6.62 18.74
N TRP A 126 13.34 7.86 18.88
CA TRP A 126 14.11 9.10 18.72
C TRP A 126 14.06 10.06 19.91
N ASP A 127 13.48 9.67 21.05
CA ASP A 127 13.42 10.45 22.31
C ASP A 127 12.88 11.89 22.11
N CYS A 128 11.71 11.95 21.47
CA CYS A 128 10.96 13.16 21.14
C CYS A 128 9.45 12.90 21.33
N THR A 129 8.60 13.91 21.15
CA THR A 129 7.17 13.78 21.49
C THR A 129 6.40 13.00 20.43
N LYS A 130 5.74 11.89 20.84
CA LYS A 130 4.85 11.07 20.00
C LYS A 130 3.78 11.92 19.35
N GLN A 131 3.75 11.90 18.03
CA GLN A 131 2.77 12.63 17.22
C GLN A 131 2.30 11.76 16.07
N LEU A 132 1.04 11.94 15.71
CA LEU A 132 0.49 11.37 14.50
C LEU A 132 0.51 12.48 13.44
N ASN A 133 1.62 12.59 12.71
CA ASN A 133 1.88 13.72 11.81
C ASN A 133 2.36 13.31 10.42
N GLY A 134 2.58 12.01 10.19
CA GLY A 134 3.00 11.47 8.91
C GLY A 134 4.51 11.23 8.79
N PHE A 135 5.31 11.49 9.82
CA PHE A 135 6.67 10.96 9.95
C PHE A 135 6.60 9.52 10.45
N MET A 136 7.30 8.57 9.82
CA MET A 136 7.15 7.15 10.15
C MET A 136 8.50 6.43 10.26
N ILE A 137 8.51 5.40 11.12
CA ILE A 137 9.51 4.32 11.14
C ILE A 137 9.08 3.17 10.21
N ARG A 138 10.00 2.29 9.84
CA ARG A 138 9.73 1.21 8.86
C ARG A 138 8.87 0.07 9.41
N ASP A 139 9.00 -0.19 10.69
CA ASP A 139 8.21 -1.13 11.47
C ASP A 139 8.31 -0.75 12.95
N ASP A 140 7.47 -1.34 13.81
CA ASP A 140 7.54 -1.17 15.28
C ASP A 140 7.69 -2.53 16.00
N VAL A 141 8.29 -3.52 15.35
CA VAL A 141 8.38 -4.90 15.83
C VAL A 141 9.52 -5.03 16.84
N ASP A 142 9.19 -5.20 18.12
CA ASP A 142 10.18 -5.39 19.17
C ASP A 142 10.98 -6.70 19.02
N SER A 143 12.21 -6.71 19.51
CA SER A 143 13.03 -7.90 19.73
C SER A 143 12.31 -9.01 20.54
N ASP A 144 11.47 -8.63 21.50
CA ASP A 144 10.70 -9.57 22.33
C ASP A 144 9.38 -10.02 21.68
N PHE A 145 9.05 -9.49 20.48
CA PHE A 145 7.81 -9.78 19.75
C PHE A 145 7.42 -11.27 19.70
N PRO A 146 8.33 -12.23 19.41
CA PRO A 146 7.99 -13.65 19.38
C PRO A 146 7.46 -14.21 20.71
N SER A 147 7.81 -13.56 21.83
CA SER A 147 7.46 -13.99 23.19
C SER A 147 6.19 -13.37 23.75
N ILE A 148 5.66 -12.31 23.11
CA ILE A 148 4.41 -11.64 23.52
C ILE A 148 3.28 -12.67 23.52
N VAL A 149 2.55 -12.79 24.63
CA VAL A 149 1.45 -13.75 24.78
C VAL A 149 0.11 -13.09 24.45
N LEU A 150 -0.55 -13.57 23.40
CA LEU A 150 -1.89 -13.15 22.97
C LEU A 150 -2.83 -14.36 23.02
N ASN A 151 -4.03 -14.21 23.61
CA ASN A 151 -5.02 -15.30 23.68
C ASN A 151 -4.44 -16.64 24.21
N ASN A 152 -3.60 -16.58 25.25
CA ASN A 152 -2.87 -17.72 25.84
C ASN A 152 -1.83 -18.40 24.92
N LYS A 153 -1.40 -17.75 23.85
CA LYS A 153 -0.37 -18.26 22.92
C LYS A 153 0.69 -17.19 22.66
N PRO A 154 1.99 -17.54 22.66
CA PRO A 154 3.02 -16.60 22.21
C PRO A 154 2.81 -16.27 20.72
N VAL A 155 3.15 -15.05 20.31
CA VAL A 155 3.08 -14.60 18.92
C VAL A 155 3.85 -15.53 17.97
N ASN A 156 4.98 -16.09 18.42
CA ASN A 156 5.72 -17.07 17.63
C ASN A 156 4.90 -18.32 17.29
N ASP A 157 3.99 -18.73 18.17
CA ASP A 157 3.06 -19.82 17.89
C ASP A 157 2.07 -19.39 16.81
N LEU A 158 1.45 -18.22 16.96
CA LEU A 158 0.50 -17.67 15.98
C LEU A 158 1.12 -17.57 14.58
N LEU A 159 2.38 -17.13 14.50
CA LEU A 159 3.18 -17.07 13.27
C LEU A 159 3.58 -18.45 12.71
N ASN A 160 3.18 -19.55 13.35
CA ASN A 160 3.43 -20.92 12.89
C ASN A 160 2.13 -21.77 12.86
N GLU A 161 0.95 -21.15 12.99
CA GLU A 161 -0.33 -21.88 13.01
C GLU A 161 -0.84 -22.30 11.64
N SER A 162 -0.26 -21.77 10.55
CA SER A 162 -0.69 -22.07 9.19
C SER A 162 -0.62 -23.56 8.87
N TRP A 163 -1.62 -24.05 8.16
CA TRP A 163 -1.64 -25.41 7.57
C TRP A 163 -0.82 -25.53 6.29
N VAL A 164 -0.34 -24.40 5.76
CA VAL A 164 0.62 -24.33 4.66
C VAL A 164 1.91 -23.73 5.22
N PRO A 165 2.66 -24.50 6.05
CA PRO A 165 3.88 -23.99 6.63
C PRO A 165 4.89 -23.69 5.52
N PRO A 166 5.77 -22.69 5.72
CA PRO A 166 6.90 -22.50 4.83
C PRO A 166 7.76 -23.78 4.79
N PRO A 167 8.48 -24.00 3.69
CA PRO A 167 9.24 -25.22 3.44
C PRO A 167 10.44 -25.27 4.40
N ASP A 168 10.42 -26.34 5.19
CA ASP A 168 11.44 -26.92 6.07
C ASP A 168 12.37 -25.98 6.85
N GLY A 169 12.23 -26.03 8.18
CA GLY A 169 13.34 -26.38 9.07
C GLY A 169 13.48 -25.55 10.33
N ALA A 170 13.48 -24.23 10.22
CA ALA A 170 13.91 -23.41 11.34
C ALA A 170 12.77 -22.52 11.86
N ARG A 171 12.57 -22.61 13.18
CA ARG A 171 11.98 -21.54 13.94
C ARG A 171 12.90 -20.33 13.80
N ASN A 172 12.34 -19.16 13.46
CA ASN A 172 13.13 -17.93 13.54
C ASN A 172 13.53 -17.76 15.01
N ARG A 173 14.83 -17.84 15.29
CA ARG A 173 15.34 -17.73 16.67
C ARG A 173 15.34 -16.28 17.15
N CYS A 174 15.03 -15.35 16.25
CA CYS A 174 15.25 -13.94 16.40
C CYS A 174 14.47 -13.17 15.33
N ILE A 175 14.24 -11.89 15.63
CA ILE A 175 13.67 -10.90 14.73
C ILE A 175 14.80 -9.99 14.24
N ASN A 176 14.79 -9.67 12.95
CA ASN A 176 15.47 -8.52 12.40
C ASN A 176 14.42 -7.44 12.10
N SER A 177 14.53 -6.32 12.79
CA SER A 177 13.58 -5.21 12.75
C SER A 177 14.35 -3.90 12.69
N ALA A 178 13.77 -2.90 12.04
CA ALA A 178 14.27 -1.53 12.09
C ALA A 178 13.99 -0.84 13.44
N PHE A 179 13.04 -1.38 14.23
CA PHE A 179 12.68 -0.94 15.57
C PHE A 179 13.49 -1.66 16.64
N THR A 180 14.78 -1.34 16.74
CA THR A 180 15.63 -1.86 17.82
C THR A 180 16.18 -0.74 18.69
N HIS A 181 16.13 -0.92 20.01
CA HIS A 181 16.59 0.06 21.00
C HIS A 181 18.07 0.50 20.85
N TYR A 182 18.86 -0.20 20.04
CA TYR A 182 20.31 -0.01 19.90
C TYR A 182 20.72 0.77 18.64
N LEU A 183 19.84 0.87 17.64
CA LEU A 183 20.12 1.55 16.38
C LEU A 183 19.06 2.62 16.17
N LYS A 184 19.27 3.79 16.78
CA LYS A 184 18.43 4.96 16.48
C LYS A 184 18.56 5.29 14.97
N SER A 185 19.78 5.38 14.42
CA SER A 185 20.04 5.69 13.00
C SER A 185 19.62 4.59 12.01
N GLY A 186 18.76 4.95 11.03
CA GLY A 186 18.45 4.14 9.84
C GLY A 186 17.09 3.43 9.86
N GLY A 187 16.31 3.58 10.93
CA GLY A 187 14.98 2.98 11.07
C GLY A 187 13.82 3.78 10.47
N GLU A 188 14.11 4.94 9.88
CA GLU A 188 13.09 5.81 9.26
C GLU A 188 12.63 5.30 7.89
N ILE A 189 11.41 5.67 7.53
CA ILE A 189 10.81 5.36 6.23
C ILE A 189 11.48 6.12 5.07
N SER A 190 11.59 5.49 3.91
CA SER A 190 12.08 6.07 2.64
C SER A 190 10.95 6.33 1.62
N GLN A 191 11.27 6.91 0.47
CA GLN A 191 10.25 7.33 -0.51
C GLN A 191 9.47 6.19 -1.13
N ASP A 192 10.15 5.07 -1.38
CA ASP A 192 9.54 3.85 -1.87
C ASP A 192 8.52 3.34 -0.86
N HIS A 193 8.86 3.26 0.42
CA HIS A 193 7.91 2.85 1.46
C HIS A 193 6.62 3.70 1.46
N TYR A 194 6.71 5.05 1.39
CA TYR A 194 5.51 5.88 1.21
C TYR A 194 4.75 5.52 -0.05
N THR A 195 5.45 5.35 -1.17
CA THR A 195 4.84 4.96 -2.45
C THR A 195 4.07 3.64 -2.32
N GLY A 196 4.62 2.66 -1.61
CA GLY A 196 3.96 1.39 -1.27
C GLY A 196 2.68 1.60 -0.46
N ILE A 197 2.75 2.41 0.61
CA ILE A 197 1.57 2.78 1.41
C ILE A 197 0.49 3.42 0.54
N PHE A 198 0.85 4.36 -0.34
CA PHE A 198 -0.08 5.04 -1.25
C PHE A 198 -0.81 4.08 -2.20
N ILE A 199 -0.21 2.95 -2.61
CA ILE A 199 -0.91 1.90 -3.36
C ILE A 199 -2.09 1.36 -2.55
N GLY A 200 -1.86 0.98 -1.30
CA GLY A 200 -2.87 0.47 -0.39
C GLY A 200 -3.99 1.47 -0.12
N LEU A 201 -3.63 2.71 0.25
CA LEU A 201 -4.60 3.78 0.52
C LEU A 201 -5.49 4.07 -0.69
N THR A 202 -4.91 4.11 -1.89
CA THR A 202 -5.63 4.34 -3.15
C THR A 202 -6.64 3.23 -3.44
N LEU A 203 -6.26 1.97 -3.21
CA LEU A 203 -7.13 0.82 -3.43
C LEU A 203 -8.27 0.75 -2.41
N VAL A 204 -8.03 1.08 -1.13
CA VAL A 204 -9.09 1.24 -0.14
C VAL A 204 -10.08 2.30 -0.60
N LYS A 205 -9.60 3.50 -0.98
CA LYS A 205 -10.46 4.57 -1.50
C LYS A 205 -11.28 4.14 -2.72
N LYS A 206 -10.68 3.36 -3.62
CA LYS A 206 -11.32 2.93 -4.89
C LYS A 206 -12.40 1.87 -4.67
N LEU A 207 -12.18 0.92 -3.76
CA LEU A 207 -12.91 -0.35 -3.75
C LEU A 207 -13.75 -0.59 -2.50
N VAL A 208 -13.41 0.05 -1.38
CA VAL A 208 -14.09 -0.15 -0.11
C VAL A 208 -15.20 0.89 0.05
N PRO A 209 -16.43 0.51 0.45
CA PRO A 209 -17.51 1.45 0.73
C PRO A 209 -17.11 2.51 1.77
N PRO A 210 -17.51 3.79 1.62
CA PRO A 210 -17.15 4.85 2.56
C PRO A 210 -17.60 4.61 4.00
N ASP A 211 -18.65 3.82 4.19
CA ASP A 211 -19.27 3.44 5.46
C ASP A 211 -18.80 2.07 5.98
N ALA A 212 -17.85 1.40 5.31
CA ALA A 212 -17.30 0.14 5.81
C ALA A 212 -16.38 0.38 7.02
N TYR A 213 -16.52 -0.47 8.04
CA TYR A 213 -15.74 -0.46 9.29
C TYR A 213 -15.56 -1.88 9.82
N TYR A 214 -14.70 -2.03 10.82
CA TYR A 214 -14.56 -3.26 11.60
C TYR A 214 -15.25 -3.11 12.96
N ASP A 215 -16.00 -4.12 13.36
CA ASP A 215 -16.64 -4.21 14.67
C ASP A 215 -16.33 -5.58 15.28
N ASP A 216 -15.75 -5.59 16.48
CA ASP A 216 -15.41 -6.82 17.18
C ASP A 216 -16.49 -7.17 18.21
N LEU A 217 -17.67 -7.49 17.68
CA LEU A 217 -18.81 -7.94 18.49
C LEU A 217 -18.48 -9.18 19.35
N SER A 218 -17.48 -9.97 18.95
CA SER A 218 -17.07 -11.19 19.66
C SER A 218 -16.38 -10.90 21.00
N ASN A 219 -15.69 -9.76 21.08
CA ASN A 219 -15.07 -9.27 22.31
C ASN A 219 -15.98 -8.30 23.09
N GLY A 220 -17.19 -8.03 22.61
CA GLY A 220 -18.15 -7.12 23.24
C GLY A 220 -17.73 -5.65 23.19
N ILE A 221 -16.71 -5.34 22.39
CA ILE A 221 -16.21 -3.99 22.13
C ILE A 221 -16.86 -3.58 20.82
N GLY A 222 -17.68 -2.52 20.83
CA GLY A 222 -18.23 -1.98 19.59
C GLY A 222 -17.13 -1.46 18.66
N ALA A 223 -17.49 -0.91 17.50
CA ALA A 223 -16.52 -0.29 16.60
C ALA A 223 -15.64 0.74 17.34
N GLU A 224 -14.34 0.44 17.42
CA GLU A 224 -13.35 1.32 18.04
C GLU A 224 -12.72 2.23 16.98
N PRO A 225 -12.53 3.53 17.27
CA PRO A 225 -11.91 4.42 16.32
C PRO A 225 -10.42 4.12 16.12
N PHE A 226 -9.90 4.58 14.99
CA PHE A 226 -8.47 4.76 14.75
C PHE A 226 -7.89 5.89 15.61
N MET A 227 -6.56 6.04 15.60
CA MET A 227 -5.88 7.00 16.51
C MET A 227 -6.26 8.45 16.26
N ASP A 228 -6.68 8.76 15.03
CA ASP A 228 -7.15 10.05 14.56
C ASP A 228 -8.69 10.21 14.61
N GLN A 229 -9.38 9.32 15.32
CA GLN A 229 -10.83 9.32 15.52
C GLN A 229 -11.68 8.91 14.30
N ALA A 230 -11.08 8.45 13.19
CA ALA A 230 -11.85 7.82 12.14
C ALA A 230 -12.44 6.47 12.60
N PHE A 231 -13.64 6.12 12.11
CA PHE A 231 -14.24 4.80 12.34
C PHE A 231 -14.23 3.94 11.08
N ASN A 232 -14.34 4.56 9.92
CA ASN A 232 -14.45 3.88 8.63
C ASN A 232 -13.13 3.89 7.88
N PHE A 233 -12.88 2.85 7.08
CA PHE A 233 -11.62 2.67 6.38
C PHE A 233 -11.31 3.79 5.38
N VAL A 234 -12.31 4.31 4.68
CA VAL A 234 -12.09 5.38 3.69
C VAL A 234 -11.70 6.70 4.37
N ALA A 235 -12.34 7.03 5.50
CA ALA A 235 -11.97 8.22 6.27
C ALA A 235 -10.55 8.09 6.84
N GLU A 236 -10.20 6.91 7.35
CA GLU A 236 -8.87 6.61 7.87
C GLU A 236 -7.77 6.82 6.81
N VAL A 237 -7.92 6.23 5.61
CA VAL A 237 -6.90 6.40 4.57
C VAL A 237 -6.78 7.83 4.07
N GLN A 238 -7.86 8.63 4.14
CA GLN A 238 -7.83 10.06 3.83
C GLN A 238 -7.04 10.85 4.87
N LEU A 239 -7.17 10.51 6.16
CA LEU A 239 -6.41 11.12 7.24
C LEU A 239 -4.93 10.73 7.17
N ILE A 240 -4.61 9.44 7.00
CA ILE A 240 -3.22 8.97 6.79
C ILE A 240 -2.56 9.73 5.62
N SER A 241 -3.22 9.75 4.46
CA SER A 241 -2.71 10.44 3.26
C SER A 241 -2.50 11.93 3.48
N SER A 242 -3.42 12.59 4.20
CA SER A 242 -3.31 14.02 4.52
C SER A 242 -2.12 14.33 5.42
N ARG A 243 -1.86 13.48 6.42
CA ARG A 243 -0.70 13.63 7.32
C ARG A 243 0.60 13.48 6.56
N ILE A 244 0.73 12.44 5.73
CA ILE A 244 1.94 12.22 4.92
C ILE A 244 2.22 13.42 4.01
N ILE A 245 1.21 13.93 3.31
CA ILE A 245 1.38 15.12 2.45
C ILE A 245 1.68 16.37 3.27
N GLY A 246 1.01 16.55 4.42
CA GLY A 246 1.30 17.63 5.35
C GLY A 246 2.77 17.64 5.74
N TRP A 247 3.26 16.50 6.26
CA TRP A 247 4.64 16.29 6.65
C TRP A 247 5.63 16.64 5.54
N LEU A 248 5.46 16.02 4.36
CA LEU A 248 6.34 16.26 3.21
C LEU A 248 6.32 17.73 2.80
N SER A 249 5.15 18.37 2.79
CA SER A 249 5.00 19.75 2.34
C SER A 249 5.65 20.77 3.27
N GLU A 250 5.57 20.55 4.59
CA GLU A 250 6.17 21.40 5.62
C GLU A 250 7.70 21.34 5.59
N HIS A 251 8.26 20.18 5.22
CA HIS A 251 9.70 19.94 5.17
C HIS A 251 10.28 20.07 3.76
N ALA A 252 9.71 20.96 2.94
CA ALA A 252 10.18 21.25 1.58
C ALA A 252 10.33 20.02 0.67
N TRP A 253 9.54 18.97 0.91
CA TRP A 253 9.57 17.68 0.20
C TRP A 253 10.88 16.93 0.39
N ILE A 254 11.46 17.07 1.58
CA ILE A 254 12.60 16.31 2.05
C ILE A 254 12.12 15.47 3.23
N LEU A 255 12.45 14.18 3.21
CA LEU A 255 12.23 13.30 4.34
C LEU A 255 13.13 13.76 5.48
N TRP A 256 12.51 14.32 6.51
CA TRP A 256 13.18 14.93 7.64
C TRP A 256 12.89 14.16 8.91
N ASN A 257 13.92 13.90 9.71
CA ASN A 257 13.80 13.41 11.07
C ASN A 257 13.73 14.62 12.01
N PRO A 258 12.57 14.89 12.63
CA PRO A 258 12.38 16.10 13.45
C PRO A 258 13.12 16.04 14.78
N CYS A 259 13.44 14.83 15.26
CA CYS A 259 14.02 14.60 16.57
C CYS A 259 15.53 14.81 16.55
N GLU A 260 16.18 14.39 15.46
CA GLU A 260 17.61 14.60 15.24
C GLU A 260 17.92 15.87 14.44
N GLY A 261 16.90 16.50 13.83
CA GLY A 261 17.08 17.69 13.01
C GLY A 261 17.95 17.45 11.77
N ARG A 262 17.70 16.36 11.04
CA ARG A 262 18.45 15.98 9.84
C ARG A 262 17.56 15.30 8.79
N CYS A 263 18.05 15.20 7.56
CA CYS A 263 17.44 14.34 6.55
C CYS A 263 17.46 12.86 7.01
N VAL A 264 16.41 12.12 6.64
CA VAL A 264 16.37 10.66 6.72
C VAL A 264 17.55 10.09 5.91
N HIS A 265 18.17 9.01 6.37
CA HIS A 265 19.42 8.43 5.81
C HIS A 265 20.67 9.33 5.80
N GLY A 266 20.58 10.57 6.29
CA GLY A 266 21.77 11.36 6.62
C GLY A 266 22.43 10.77 7.87
N VAL A 267 23.55 10.06 7.71
CA VAL A 267 24.32 9.57 8.86
C VAL A 267 24.99 10.75 9.57
N GLY A 268 24.39 11.22 10.66
CA GLY A 268 25.16 11.83 11.73
C GLY A 268 26.04 10.74 12.33
N LEU A 269 27.34 10.98 12.49
CA LEU A 269 28.21 10.05 13.21
C LEU A 269 27.51 9.62 14.51
N PRO A 270 27.50 8.31 14.84
CA PRO A 270 26.90 7.87 16.10
C PRO A 270 27.50 8.70 17.23
N LEU A 271 26.63 9.26 18.09
CA LEU A 271 27.05 9.92 19.31
C LEU A 271 27.89 8.93 20.13
N ASN A 272 29.22 9.05 19.98
CA ASN A 272 30.29 8.48 20.76
C ASN A 272 30.16 6.98 21.14
N PRO A 273 30.91 6.08 20.46
CA PRO A 273 30.98 4.66 20.83
C PRO A 273 31.64 4.38 22.20
N ASN A 274 32.10 5.41 22.94
CA ASN A 274 32.79 5.23 24.22
C ASN A 274 31.90 5.31 25.47
N ASN A 275 30.57 5.44 25.36
CA ASN A 275 29.75 5.65 26.57
C ASN A 275 28.77 4.56 26.97
N HIS A 276 28.61 3.46 26.25
CA HIS A 276 27.98 2.24 26.79
C HIS A 276 28.57 0.99 26.14
N ILE A 277 29.82 0.69 26.46
CA ILE A 277 30.27 -0.71 26.51
C ILE A 277 29.91 -1.20 27.91
N ASP A 278 28.62 -1.47 28.13
CA ASP A 278 28.23 -2.35 29.20
C ASP A 278 28.71 -3.75 28.79
N ASN A 279 29.87 -4.13 29.31
CA ASN A 279 30.47 -5.46 29.21
C ASN A 279 29.64 -6.50 29.99
N ASN A 280 28.33 -6.56 29.75
CA ASN A 280 27.47 -7.62 30.25
C ASN A 280 27.18 -8.59 29.11
N PRO A 281 27.81 -9.77 29.05
CA PRO A 281 27.60 -10.77 27.99
C PRO A 281 26.25 -11.51 28.14
N ALA A 282 25.24 -10.86 28.70
CA ALA A 282 23.92 -11.43 28.91
C ALA A 282 22.95 -10.94 27.81
N MET A 283 22.85 -11.77 26.76
CA MET A 283 21.64 -11.98 25.93
C MET A 283 21.14 -10.78 25.12
N CYS A 284 21.70 -10.57 23.92
CA CYS A 284 20.99 -9.90 22.84
C CYS A 284 20.10 -10.93 22.11
N ASN A 285 18.78 -10.78 22.23
CA ASN A 285 17.77 -11.56 21.49
C ASN A 285 17.49 -11.01 20.07
N THR A 286 18.25 -10.03 19.60
CA THR A 286 18.23 -9.55 18.21
C THR A 286 19.32 -10.25 17.39
N CYS A 287 19.01 -10.69 16.18
CA CYS A 287 19.94 -11.51 15.38
C CYS A 287 21.12 -10.76 14.74
N SER A 288 21.39 -9.52 15.15
CA SER A 288 22.41 -8.70 14.52
C SER A 288 23.53 -8.36 15.51
N PRO A 289 24.69 -9.01 15.40
CA PRO A 289 25.95 -8.31 15.49
C PRO A 289 26.29 -7.81 14.08
N PHE A 290 25.80 -6.61 13.72
CA PHE A 290 26.17 -5.84 12.52
C PHE A 290 25.73 -6.36 11.13
N LEU A 291 25.00 -5.51 10.41
CA LEU A 291 25.11 -5.32 8.96
C LEU A 291 25.20 -3.81 8.66
N VAL A 292 26.33 -3.22 9.04
CA VAL A 292 26.91 -2.14 8.23
C VAL A 292 27.25 -2.86 6.92
N GLY A 293 26.49 -2.59 5.87
CA GLY A 293 26.57 -3.40 4.66
C GLY A 293 27.99 -3.41 4.08
N ASP A 294 28.36 -4.59 3.57
CA ASP A 294 29.50 -4.84 2.69
C ASP A 294 29.19 -4.36 1.25
N ASP A 295 28.16 -3.54 1.03
CA ASP A 295 28.18 -2.62 -0.08
C ASP A 295 29.34 -1.65 0.17
N GLY A 296 30.49 -1.95 -0.46
CA GLY A 296 31.67 -1.10 -0.53
C GLY A 296 31.42 0.29 -1.14
N LEU A 297 30.20 0.82 -1.07
CA LEU A 297 29.92 2.23 -1.04
C LEU A 297 30.44 2.76 0.29
N SER A 298 31.63 3.34 0.17
CA SER A 298 32.24 4.19 1.16
C SER A 298 31.16 5.05 1.80
N TYR A 299 30.77 4.77 3.05
CA TYR A 299 29.93 5.69 3.83
C TYR A 299 30.55 7.06 3.65
N CYS A 300 29.82 7.94 2.95
CA CYS A 300 30.34 9.24 2.55
C CYS A 300 30.95 9.89 3.79
N ASN A 301 32.27 10.09 3.71
CA ASN A 301 33.05 10.67 4.77
C ASN A 301 32.38 12.00 5.15
N THR A 302 32.06 12.15 6.44
CA THR A 302 31.80 13.43 7.11
C THR A 302 30.63 14.26 6.55
N CYS A 303 29.38 13.79 6.67
CA CYS A 303 28.25 14.71 6.69
C CYS A 303 28.15 15.32 8.10
N ASN A 304 28.49 16.60 8.22
CA ASN A 304 28.19 17.37 9.42
C ASN A 304 26.66 17.58 9.47
N PRO A 305 25.94 17.31 10.57
CA PRO A 305 24.50 17.58 10.67
C PRO A 305 24.12 19.07 10.45
N PHE A 306 25.11 19.96 10.41
CA PHE A 306 24.93 21.38 10.09
C PHE A 306 25.25 21.77 8.64
N ASP A 307 25.81 20.86 7.83
CA ASP A 307 26.01 21.11 6.40
C ASP A 307 24.74 20.72 5.65
N LEU A 308 23.89 21.72 5.40
CA LEU A 308 22.70 21.67 4.53
C LEU A 308 23.05 21.55 3.04
N ASP A 309 24.27 21.10 2.70
CA ASP A 309 24.65 20.95 1.30
C ASP A 309 23.82 19.83 0.67
N ASP A 310 23.20 20.16 -0.47
CA ASP A 310 22.23 19.35 -1.22
C ASP A 310 22.67 17.89 -1.49
N ASN A 311 23.97 17.56 -1.36
CA ASN A 311 24.52 16.24 -1.65
C ASN A 311 24.15 15.14 -0.63
N CYS A 312 24.13 15.40 0.69
CA CYS A 312 23.89 14.33 1.68
C CYS A 312 22.44 13.83 1.67
N CYS A 313 21.45 14.73 1.48
CA CYS A 313 20.04 14.33 1.37
C CYS A 313 19.72 13.67 0.02
N PHE A 314 20.51 13.98 -1.02
CA PHE A 314 20.35 13.42 -2.37
C PHE A 314 20.81 11.96 -2.45
N GLU A 315 21.97 11.63 -1.88
CA GLU A 315 22.52 10.27 -1.90
C GLU A 315 21.74 9.28 -1.02
N GLY A 316 21.12 9.75 0.07
CA GLY A 316 20.32 8.93 0.98
C GLY A 316 18.87 8.66 0.54
N GLY A 317 18.46 9.11 -0.64
CA GLY A 317 17.08 8.94 -1.10
C GLY A 317 16.06 9.71 -0.26
N ALA A 318 16.44 10.78 0.44
CA ALA A 318 15.52 11.59 1.26
C ALA A 318 14.75 12.65 0.45
N ILE A 319 15.24 13.00 -0.75
CA ILE A 319 14.67 14.08 -1.56
C ILE A 319 13.49 13.55 -2.39
N THR A 320 12.27 13.88 -1.97
CA THR A 320 11.02 13.61 -2.71
C THR A 320 10.65 14.71 -3.70
N LEU A 321 11.51 15.72 -3.88
CA LEU A 321 11.25 16.87 -4.75
C LEU A 321 10.90 16.46 -6.20
N PRO A 322 11.57 15.48 -6.84
CA PRO A 322 11.13 14.98 -8.15
C PRO A 322 9.73 14.37 -8.12
N GLN A 323 9.29 13.81 -6.99
CA GLN A 323 8.05 13.06 -6.81
C GLN A 323 6.86 13.91 -6.30
N VAL A 324 7.08 15.20 -5.97
CA VAL A 324 6.03 16.09 -5.43
C VAL A 324 4.73 16.03 -6.22
N ILE A 325 4.83 16.11 -7.55
CA ILE A 325 3.66 16.12 -8.43
C ILE A 325 2.89 14.80 -8.29
N GLY A 326 3.61 13.67 -8.32
CA GLY A 326 3.03 12.34 -8.14
C GLY A 326 2.32 12.20 -6.79
N PHE A 327 3.01 12.45 -5.67
CA PHE A 327 2.41 12.32 -4.33
C PHE A 327 1.18 13.22 -4.15
N THR A 328 1.26 14.47 -4.60
CA THR A 328 0.12 15.39 -4.49
C THR A 328 -1.06 14.93 -5.35
N ALA A 329 -0.80 14.36 -6.53
CA ALA A 329 -1.85 13.84 -7.43
C ALA A 329 -2.56 12.61 -6.83
N VAL A 330 -1.79 11.68 -6.26
CA VAL A 330 -2.36 10.50 -5.60
C VAL A 330 -3.18 10.91 -4.38
N ASN A 331 -2.67 11.83 -3.55
CA ASN A 331 -3.45 12.34 -2.43
C ASN A 331 -4.74 13.02 -2.90
N ALA A 332 -4.70 13.83 -3.97
CA ALA A 332 -5.90 14.45 -4.51
C ALA A 332 -6.96 13.41 -4.89
N TYR A 333 -6.56 12.30 -5.51
CA TYR A 333 -7.45 11.17 -5.77
C TYR A 333 -8.01 10.57 -4.47
N ILE A 334 -7.16 10.33 -3.45
CA ILE A 334 -7.59 9.77 -2.16
C ILE A 334 -8.62 10.69 -1.46
N GLN A 335 -8.40 12.01 -1.51
CA GLN A 335 -9.35 12.99 -0.98
C GLN A 335 -10.66 13.05 -1.78
N GLY A 336 -10.69 12.52 -3.01
CA GLY A 336 -11.86 12.53 -3.89
C GLY A 336 -11.94 13.77 -4.79
N TYR A 337 -10.83 14.47 -5.00
CA TYR A 337 -10.74 15.55 -5.98
C TYR A 337 -10.68 14.99 -7.40
N SER A 338 -11.20 15.71 -8.38
CA SER A 338 -11.07 15.31 -9.78
C SER A 338 -9.61 15.45 -10.25
N THR A 339 -9.17 14.53 -11.12
CA THR A 339 -7.83 14.56 -11.72
C THR A 339 -7.58 15.83 -12.54
N ASP A 340 -8.64 16.36 -13.16
CA ASP A 340 -8.59 17.59 -13.95
C ASP A 340 -8.39 18.82 -13.05
N ALA A 341 -9.00 18.83 -11.85
CA ALA A 341 -8.79 19.89 -10.88
C ALA A 341 -7.32 19.92 -10.41
N PHE A 342 -6.70 18.77 -10.20
CA PHE A 342 -5.30 18.71 -9.78
C PHE A 342 -4.34 19.34 -10.82
N THR A 343 -4.46 18.92 -12.08
CA THR A 343 -3.52 19.29 -13.14
C THR A 343 -3.60 20.78 -13.47
N GLN A 344 -4.79 21.38 -13.38
CA GLN A 344 -5.01 22.78 -13.75
C GLN A 344 -4.77 23.75 -12.57
N HIS A 345 -4.96 23.30 -11.32
CA HIS A 345 -5.03 24.20 -10.15
C HIS A 345 -3.90 24.05 -9.12
N THR A 346 -2.99 23.08 -9.23
CA THR A 346 -1.91 22.96 -8.23
C THR A 346 -0.70 23.85 -8.51
N SER A 347 -0.23 24.54 -7.47
CA SER A 347 1.00 25.36 -7.51
C SER A 347 2.24 24.51 -7.84
N SER A 348 2.24 23.24 -7.46
CA SER A 348 3.29 22.26 -7.78
C SER A 348 3.48 22.07 -9.29
N VAL A 349 2.40 21.97 -10.07
CA VAL A 349 2.46 21.78 -11.53
C VAL A 349 2.93 23.06 -12.25
N LYS A 350 2.57 24.23 -11.73
CA LYS A 350 2.97 25.54 -12.27
C LYS A 350 4.41 25.92 -11.91
N ASN A 351 5.05 25.19 -11.02
CA ASN A 351 6.42 25.47 -10.57
C ASN A 351 7.45 25.08 -11.64
N SER A 352 8.33 26.03 -11.98
CA SER A 352 9.33 25.88 -13.05
C SER A 352 10.48 24.91 -12.71
N ILE A 353 10.62 24.49 -11.45
CA ILE A 353 11.64 23.53 -10.98
C ILE A 353 11.04 22.13 -10.85
N ARG A 354 9.85 22.01 -10.23
CA ARG A 354 9.23 20.71 -9.94
C ARG A 354 8.82 19.95 -11.21
N ARG A 355 8.32 20.66 -12.23
CA ARG A 355 7.89 20.03 -13.49
C ARG A 355 9.07 19.39 -14.25
N PRO A 356 10.19 20.09 -14.53
CA PRO A 356 11.36 19.44 -15.12
C PRO A 356 11.90 18.27 -14.28
N ALA A 357 11.92 18.39 -12.95
CA ALA A 357 12.38 17.31 -12.07
C ALA A 357 11.50 16.05 -12.19
N TRP A 358 10.17 16.20 -12.18
CA TRP A 358 9.22 15.11 -12.38
C TRP A 358 9.36 14.46 -13.77
N ASN A 359 9.44 15.28 -14.84
CA ASN A 359 9.65 14.76 -16.18
C ASN A 359 10.98 14.00 -16.30
N GLY A 360 12.06 14.53 -15.70
CA GLY A 360 13.36 13.86 -15.63
C GLY A 360 13.27 12.49 -14.96
N ALA A 361 12.62 12.42 -13.79
CA ALA A 361 12.44 11.17 -13.05
C ALA A 361 11.67 10.09 -13.83
N LEU A 362 10.72 10.49 -14.69
CA LEU A 362 10.02 9.57 -15.60
C LEU A 362 10.87 9.10 -16.79
N ILE A 363 11.75 9.96 -17.29
CA ILE A 363 12.71 9.63 -18.36
C ILE A 363 13.73 8.61 -17.85
N ASP A 364 14.27 8.83 -16.66
CA ASP A 364 15.20 7.92 -15.98
C ASP A 364 14.57 6.54 -15.74
N GLY A 365 13.25 6.44 -15.86
CA GLY A 365 12.52 5.19 -15.72
C GLY A 365 12.61 4.66 -14.31
N SER A 366 12.74 5.54 -13.31
CA SER A 366 12.74 5.12 -11.91
C SER A 366 11.35 4.59 -11.52
N ARG A 367 11.32 3.58 -10.65
CA ARG A 367 10.09 2.90 -10.22
C ARG A 367 9.07 3.85 -9.59
N ILE A 368 9.52 4.63 -8.61
CA ILE A 368 8.66 5.52 -7.80
C ILE A 368 7.82 6.48 -8.65
N PRO A 369 8.40 7.32 -9.53
CA PRO A 369 7.61 8.23 -10.36
C PRO A 369 6.67 7.49 -11.30
N VAL A 370 7.05 6.31 -11.82
CA VAL A 370 6.17 5.50 -12.69
C VAL A 370 4.99 4.91 -11.90
N THR A 371 5.20 4.45 -10.67
CA THR A 371 4.12 4.00 -9.78
C THR A 371 3.18 5.15 -9.41
N LEU A 372 3.73 6.31 -9.03
CA LEU A 372 2.91 7.49 -8.73
C LEU A 372 2.15 8.00 -9.97
N ALA A 373 2.73 7.88 -11.16
CA ALA A 373 2.05 8.17 -12.43
C ALA A 373 0.84 7.24 -12.67
N ALA A 374 0.99 5.95 -12.36
CA ALA A 374 -0.10 4.98 -12.44
C ALA A 374 -1.23 5.27 -11.44
N LEU A 375 -0.87 5.66 -10.22
CA LEU A 375 -1.83 5.96 -9.14
C LEU A 375 -2.50 7.32 -9.28
N GLY A 376 -1.79 8.33 -9.79
CA GLY A 376 -2.26 9.72 -9.87
C GLY A 376 -2.80 10.12 -11.25
N ASN A 377 -2.69 9.23 -12.25
CA ASN A 377 -3.07 9.46 -13.64
C ASN A 377 -2.35 10.63 -14.31
N ILE A 378 -1.03 10.75 -14.09
CA ILE A 378 -0.20 11.83 -14.62
C ILE A 378 1.12 11.24 -15.10
N TRP A 379 1.44 11.43 -16.37
CA TRP A 379 2.73 11.01 -16.92
C TRP A 379 3.64 12.23 -17.00
N ASP A 380 3.88 12.84 -18.15
CA ASP A 380 4.75 14.01 -18.29
C ASP A 380 3.95 15.29 -18.60
N PHE A 381 4.63 16.42 -18.47
CA PHE A 381 4.09 17.74 -18.82
C PHE A 381 4.88 18.41 -19.94
N HIS A 382 4.18 18.95 -20.92
CA HIS A 382 4.77 19.73 -22.02
C HIS A 382 4.26 21.16 -22.03
N GLY A 383 5.14 22.08 -22.42
CA GLY A 383 4.78 23.48 -22.66
C GLY A 383 4.44 23.70 -24.13
N ILE A 384 3.20 24.04 -24.42
CA ILE A 384 2.75 24.40 -25.77
C ILE A 384 2.72 25.92 -25.89
N SER A 385 3.47 26.44 -26.86
CA SER A 385 3.45 27.87 -27.23
C SER A 385 2.37 28.11 -28.28
N VAL A 386 1.25 28.71 -27.92
CA VAL A 386 0.18 29.09 -28.85
C VAL A 386 0.32 30.56 -29.21
N SER A 387 0.53 30.85 -30.50
CA SER A 387 0.52 32.24 -31.00
C SER A 387 -0.92 32.72 -31.16
N ILE A 388 -1.29 33.80 -30.46
CA ILE A 388 -2.60 34.45 -30.53
C ILE A 388 -2.55 35.76 -31.33
N GLY A 389 -1.59 35.87 -32.26
CA GLY A 389 -1.39 37.04 -33.10
C GLY A 389 0.10 37.35 -33.36
N PRO A 390 0.40 38.36 -34.18
CA PRO A 390 1.77 38.66 -34.62
C PRO A 390 2.74 39.08 -33.50
N PHE A 391 2.26 39.34 -32.28
CA PHE A 391 3.07 39.82 -31.16
C PHE A 391 2.81 39.11 -29.82
N SER A 392 2.03 38.03 -29.78
CA SER A 392 1.59 37.42 -28.52
C SER A 392 1.59 35.89 -28.59
N THR A 393 2.28 35.28 -27.63
CA THR A 393 2.37 33.83 -27.44
C THR A 393 1.91 33.49 -26.03
N VAL A 394 1.00 32.55 -25.90
CA VAL A 394 0.55 31.98 -24.62
C VAL A 394 1.22 30.62 -24.43
N ASN A 395 1.86 30.41 -23.29
CA ASN A 395 2.41 29.10 -22.92
C ASN A 395 1.36 28.33 -22.12
N ILE A 396 0.91 27.19 -22.64
CA ILE A 396 -0.04 26.30 -21.99
C ILE A 396 0.74 25.08 -21.50
N ILE A 397 0.58 24.73 -20.22
CA ILE A 397 1.17 23.52 -19.65
C ILE A 397 0.12 22.42 -19.76
N VAL A 398 0.47 21.31 -20.41
CA VAL A 398 -0.44 20.18 -20.62
C VAL A 398 0.21 18.92 -20.07
N GLY A 399 -0.49 18.23 -19.16
CA GLY A 399 -0.15 16.88 -18.75
C GLY A 399 -0.74 15.85 -19.71
N LYS A 400 -0.13 14.67 -19.83
CA LYS A 400 -0.72 13.58 -20.64
C LYS A 400 -2.11 13.16 -20.16
N THR A 401 -2.95 12.78 -21.11
CA THR A 401 -4.27 12.19 -20.85
C THR A 401 -4.16 10.79 -20.24
N ALA A 402 -5.25 10.27 -19.66
CA ALA A 402 -5.31 8.91 -19.14
C ALA A 402 -4.87 7.85 -20.18
N LYS A 403 -5.26 8.06 -21.44
CA LYS A 403 -4.82 7.27 -22.59
C LYS A 403 -3.30 7.31 -22.79
N GLY A 404 -2.70 8.50 -22.73
CA GLY A 404 -1.25 8.68 -22.84
C GLY A 404 -0.48 8.05 -21.69
N VAL A 405 -1.00 8.15 -20.46
CA VAL A 405 -0.46 7.48 -19.27
C VAL A 405 -0.48 5.96 -19.47
N ALA A 406 -1.62 5.39 -19.88
CA ALA A 406 -1.76 3.96 -20.12
C ALA A 406 -0.78 3.42 -21.16
N LYS A 407 -0.54 4.14 -22.27
CA LYS A 407 0.46 3.74 -23.29
C LYS A 407 1.86 3.61 -22.70
N LYS A 408 2.26 4.58 -21.87
CA LYS A 408 3.59 4.58 -21.27
C LYS A 408 3.72 3.52 -20.18
N LEU A 409 2.65 3.23 -19.43
CA LEU A 409 2.61 2.12 -18.48
C LEU A 409 2.71 0.75 -19.16
N VAL A 410 2.04 0.55 -20.31
CA VAL A 410 2.23 -0.68 -21.12
C VAL A 410 3.70 -0.82 -21.51
N LYS A 411 4.31 0.25 -22.02
CA LYS A 411 5.73 0.25 -22.39
C LYS A 411 6.64 -0.11 -21.21
N ARG A 412 6.43 0.50 -20.03
CA ARG A 412 7.19 0.15 -18.82
C ARG A 412 6.92 -1.28 -18.34
N GLY A 413 5.69 -1.78 -18.50
CA GLY A 413 5.37 -3.17 -18.23
C GLY A 413 6.13 -4.16 -19.12
N GLU A 414 6.36 -3.80 -20.39
CA GLU A 414 7.13 -4.61 -21.34
C GLU A 414 8.65 -4.50 -21.13
N ASP A 415 9.16 -3.27 -20.99
CA ASP A 415 10.59 -2.98 -20.91
C ASP A 415 11.17 -3.33 -19.52
N ASP A 416 10.45 -2.99 -18.45
CA ASP A 416 10.93 -3.02 -17.07
C ASP A 416 10.23 -4.11 -16.21
N ARG A 417 9.28 -4.86 -16.80
CA ARG A 417 8.47 -5.89 -16.11
C ARG A 417 7.65 -5.35 -14.93
N TRP A 418 7.09 -4.16 -15.12
CA TRP A 418 6.10 -3.53 -14.24
C TRP A 418 4.67 -3.67 -14.76
N GLU A 419 4.34 -4.83 -15.33
CA GLU A 419 3.05 -5.10 -15.97
C GLU A 419 1.83 -5.01 -15.04
N HIS A 420 2.04 -4.99 -13.72
CA HIS A 420 0.99 -4.79 -12.72
C HIS A 420 0.53 -3.33 -12.68
N LEU A 421 1.38 -2.35 -13.03
CA LEU A 421 1.04 -0.94 -12.95
C LEU A 421 -0.02 -0.54 -13.99
N ILE A 422 -0.02 -1.15 -15.18
CA ILE A 422 -1.09 -0.94 -16.15
C ILE A 422 -2.42 -1.57 -15.68
N LEU A 423 -2.39 -2.72 -14.99
CA LEU A 423 -3.61 -3.30 -14.38
C LEU A 423 -4.15 -2.40 -13.26
N LEU A 424 -3.25 -1.89 -12.42
CA LEU A 424 -3.59 -0.98 -11.34
C LEU A 424 -4.22 0.32 -11.88
N HIS A 425 -3.60 0.94 -12.89
CA HIS A 425 -4.15 2.13 -13.55
C HIS A 425 -5.52 1.85 -14.19
N ARG A 426 -5.68 0.73 -14.90
CA ARG A 426 -6.96 0.29 -15.47
C ARG A 426 -8.04 0.10 -14.41
N LEU A 427 -7.70 -0.48 -13.26
CA LEU A 427 -8.63 -0.67 -12.16
C LEU A 427 -9.11 0.69 -11.61
N ILE A 428 -8.20 1.65 -11.46
CA ILE A 428 -8.51 2.96 -10.89
C ILE A 428 -9.27 3.85 -11.89
N TYR A 429 -8.81 3.92 -13.14
CA TYR A 429 -9.24 4.92 -14.14
C TYR A 429 -10.01 4.33 -15.33
N GLY A 430 -10.21 3.01 -15.36
CA GLY A 430 -10.89 2.32 -16.44
C GLY A 430 -9.99 2.01 -17.63
N THR A 431 -10.47 1.11 -18.48
CA THR A 431 -9.80 0.68 -19.71
C THR A 431 -9.66 1.83 -20.70
N GLN A 432 -8.42 2.13 -21.08
CA GLN A 432 -8.12 3.09 -22.13
C GLN A 432 -8.04 2.41 -23.49
N THR A 433 -8.52 3.09 -24.53
CA THR A 433 -8.56 2.56 -25.91
C THR A 433 -7.77 3.42 -26.88
N LYS A 434 -7.24 2.79 -27.92
CA LYS A 434 -6.68 3.42 -29.11
C LYS A 434 -7.80 4.04 -29.97
N ASN A 435 -7.42 4.76 -31.02
CA ASN A 435 -8.37 5.41 -31.93
C ASN A 435 -9.22 4.41 -32.73
N ASN A 436 -8.66 3.23 -33.00
CA ASN A 436 -9.36 2.14 -33.68
C ASN A 436 -10.29 1.33 -32.74
N GLY A 437 -10.37 1.69 -31.45
CA GLY A 437 -11.16 1.00 -30.44
C GLY A 437 -10.44 -0.12 -29.69
N ASP A 438 -9.22 -0.48 -30.09
CA ASP A 438 -8.45 -1.52 -29.41
C ASP A 438 -8.03 -1.08 -28.00
N GLU A 439 -8.00 -2.02 -27.08
CA GLU A 439 -7.51 -1.79 -25.73
C GLU A 439 -6.01 -1.45 -25.67
N ILE A 440 -5.65 -0.48 -24.83
CA ILE A 440 -4.26 -0.21 -24.44
C ILE A 440 -3.98 -1.09 -23.22
N THR A 441 -3.29 -2.21 -23.46
CA THR A 441 -3.01 -3.24 -22.45
C THR A 441 -1.83 -4.12 -22.84
N ILE A 442 -1.33 -4.86 -21.86
CA ILE A 442 -0.60 -6.11 -22.10
C ILE A 442 -1.65 -7.24 -22.29
N PRO A 443 -1.43 -8.23 -23.17
CA PRO A 443 -2.43 -9.25 -23.48
C PRO A 443 -2.80 -10.08 -22.25
N GLU A 444 -4.08 -10.42 -22.09
CA GLU A 444 -4.58 -11.25 -20.98
C GLU A 444 -3.80 -12.56 -20.83
N SER A 445 -3.47 -13.19 -21.96
CA SER A 445 -2.69 -14.44 -22.02
C SER A 445 -1.31 -14.35 -21.36
N TYR A 446 -0.72 -13.16 -21.27
CA TYR A 446 0.52 -12.96 -20.53
C TYR A 446 0.28 -13.09 -19.03
N TYR A 447 -0.76 -12.43 -18.53
CA TYR A 447 -1.13 -12.49 -17.12
C TYR A 447 -1.61 -13.89 -16.70
N ASP A 448 -2.34 -14.57 -17.58
CA ASP A 448 -2.69 -15.98 -17.42
C ASP A 448 -1.44 -16.84 -17.17
N CYS A 449 -0.47 -16.72 -18.07
CA CYS A 449 0.78 -17.44 -18.00
C CYS A 449 1.54 -17.18 -16.69
N LEU A 450 1.60 -15.91 -16.25
CA LEU A 450 2.29 -15.54 -15.02
C LEU A 450 1.65 -16.16 -13.78
N LEU A 451 0.32 -16.07 -13.65
CA LEU A 451 -0.42 -16.63 -12.53
C LEU A 451 -0.37 -18.16 -12.52
N ASP A 452 -0.36 -18.78 -13.69
CA ASP A 452 -0.23 -20.23 -13.84
C ASP A 452 1.17 -20.72 -13.48
N ALA A 453 2.22 -19.93 -13.76
CA ALA A 453 3.61 -20.21 -13.39
C ALA A 453 3.89 -20.10 -11.88
N ALA A 454 3.02 -19.46 -11.08
CA ALA A 454 3.21 -19.38 -9.64
C ALA A 454 3.14 -20.77 -8.98
N PRO A 455 4.09 -21.14 -8.10
CA PRO A 455 4.04 -22.41 -7.36
C PRO A 455 2.74 -22.54 -6.55
N CYS A 456 2.15 -23.73 -6.47
CA CYS A 456 0.83 -23.89 -5.82
C CYS A 456 0.82 -23.47 -4.34
N ARG A 457 1.90 -23.75 -3.61
CA ARG A 457 2.01 -23.53 -2.16
C ARG A 457 2.95 -22.38 -1.79
N GLY A 458 3.24 -21.51 -2.75
CA GLY A 458 4.31 -20.52 -2.62
C GLY A 458 5.67 -21.08 -3.01
N PHE A 459 6.58 -20.18 -3.34
CA PHE A 459 7.96 -20.54 -3.63
C PHE A 459 8.63 -21.09 -2.37
N ASP A 460 9.34 -22.21 -2.56
CA ASP A 460 9.92 -23.02 -1.49
C ASP A 460 11.44 -23.23 -1.61
N GLY A 461 12.09 -22.56 -2.56
CA GLY A 461 13.53 -22.74 -2.83
C GLY A 461 13.88 -24.02 -3.61
N THR A 462 12.91 -24.90 -3.91
CA THR A 462 13.20 -26.20 -4.55
C THR A 462 13.03 -26.19 -6.08
N VAL A 463 12.39 -25.16 -6.64
CA VAL A 463 12.02 -25.10 -8.07
C VAL A 463 12.79 -24.01 -8.81
N ASN A 464 13.73 -24.41 -9.68
CA ASN A 464 14.66 -23.50 -10.38
C ASN A 464 14.22 -23.20 -11.83
N SER A 465 13.05 -22.59 -12.03
CA SER A 465 12.75 -21.88 -13.28
C SER A 465 12.79 -20.38 -13.01
N GLY A 466 13.26 -19.58 -13.96
CA GLY A 466 13.42 -18.12 -13.75
C GLY A 466 12.12 -17.40 -13.36
N LEU A 467 10.95 -17.83 -13.88
CA LEU A 467 9.67 -17.23 -13.51
C LEU A 467 9.11 -17.76 -12.18
N ASN A 468 9.37 -19.02 -11.83
CA ASN A 468 8.94 -19.57 -10.54
C ASN A 468 9.71 -18.91 -9.38
N THR A 469 11.00 -18.65 -9.58
CA THR A 469 11.85 -17.96 -8.58
C THR A 469 11.40 -16.52 -8.34
N GLU A 470 10.88 -15.82 -9.35
CA GLU A 470 10.36 -14.47 -9.16
C GLU A 470 9.13 -14.41 -8.23
N TRP A 471 8.33 -15.48 -8.14
CA TRP A 471 7.23 -15.57 -7.15
C TRP A 471 7.74 -15.80 -5.73
N GLY A 472 9.03 -16.12 -5.58
CA GLY A 472 9.74 -16.22 -4.31
C GLY A 472 10.46 -14.96 -3.88
N CYS A 473 10.28 -13.84 -4.59
CA CYS A 473 10.94 -12.58 -4.26
C CYS A 473 9.99 -11.62 -3.56
N VAL A 474 10.50 -10.95 -2.53
CA VAL A 474 9.80 -9.87 -1.84
C VAL A 474 9.45 -8.74 -2.81
N ASP A 475 10.35 -8.46 -3.75
CA ASP A 475 10.27 -7.32 -4.67
C ASP A 475 9.72 -7.67 -6.05
N ARG A 476 8.90 -8.72 -6.20
CA ARG A 476 8.29 -9.04 -7.50
C ARG A 476 7.50 -7.87 -8.08
N LEU A 477 6.79 -7.14 -7.22
CA LEU A 477 6.01 -5.95 -7.58
C LEU A 477 6.86 -4.68 -7.60
N ALA A 478 8.16 -4.78 -7.30
CA ALA A 478 9.06 -3.65 -7.11
C ALA A 478 10.21 -3.64 -8.15
N GLU A 479 11.29 -4.39 -7.93
CA GLU A 479 12.51 -4.38 -8.75
C GLU A 479 12.89 -5.74 -9.36
N ARG A 480 12.22 -6.83 -8.97
CA ARG A 480 12.59 -8.21 -9.38
C ARG A 480 14.07 -8.52 -9.19
N SER A 481 14.67 -8.05 -8.10
CA SER A 481 16.04 -8.41 -7.71
C SER A 481 16.09 -9.83 -7.16
N CYS A 482 15.87 -10.80 -8.04
CA CYS A 482 15.96 -12.23 -7.75
C CYS A 482 17.27 -12.76 -8.33
N GLY A 483 18.30 -12.92 -7.50
CA GLY A 483 19.55 -13.56 -7.90
C GLY A 483 20.51 -12.71 -8.74
N SER A 484 20.62 -11.40 -8.47
CA SER A 484 21.84 -10.69 -8.85
C SER A 484 23.02 -11.27 -8.07
N SER A 485 24.19 -11.34 -8.71
CA SER A 485 25.45 -11.81 -8.13
C SER A 485 25.95 -10.99 -6.93
N ASP A 486 25.24 -9.93 -6.54
CA ASP A 486 25.71 -8.88 -5.64
C ASP A 486 24.96 -8.86 -4.30
N GLY A 487 24.17 -9.90 -3.97
CA GLY A 487 23.57 -10.04 -2.63
C GLY A 487 23.31 -11.50 -2.28
N GLY A 488 24.17 -12.08 -1.44
CA GLY A 488 24.18 -13.50 -1.04
C GLY A 488 22.98 -14.02 -0.23
N TRP A 489 21.77 -13.52 -0.46
CA TRP A 489 20.54 -13.98 0.20
C TRP A 489 19.96 -15.20 -0.51
N THR A 490 20.64 -16.33 -0.36
CA THR A 490 20.11 -17.61 -0.83
C THR A 490 19.02 -18.12 0.12
N TYR A 491 17.79 -18.30 -0.39
CA TYR A 491 16.69 -19.11 0.19
C TYR A 491 15.74 -18.50 1.26
N ALA A 492 15.26 -17.26 1.10
CA ALA A 492 14.19 -16.75 1.97
C ALA A 492 12.79 -17.26 1.58
N SER A 493 11.95 -17.62 2.55
CA SER A 493 10.50 -17.83 2.35
C SER A 493 9.78 -16.48 2.39
N THR A 494 8.97 -16.18 1.38
CA THR A 494 8.18 -14.94 1.29
C THR A 494 6.71 -15.14 1.65
N SER A 495 6.04 -14.05 2.01
CA SER A 495 4.64 -14.04 2.48
C SER A 495 3.63 -14.55 1.45
N GLY A 496 3.92 -14.38 0.16
CA GLY A 496 2.98 -14.69 -0.92
C GLY A 496 1.99 -13.56 -1.24
N ILE A 497 2.05 -12.43 -0.52
CA ILE A 497 1.27 -11.22 -0.82
C ILE A 497 1.40 -10.79 -2.29
N PRO A 498 2.59 -10.85 -2.95
CA PRO A 498 2.69 -10.49 -4.36
C PRO A 498 1.79 -11.30 -5.28
N TYR A 499 1.61 -12.60 -5.05
CA TYR A 499 0.70 -13.44 -5.84
C TYR A 499 -0.75 -13.02 -5.65
N MET A 500 -1.16 -12.84 -4.40
CA MET A 500 -2.53 -12.46 -4.07
C MET A 500 -2.89 -11.09 -4.65
N PHE A 501 -2.01 -10.09 -4.48
CA PHE A 501 -2.20 -8.77 -5.05
C PHE A 501 -2.37 -8.83 -6.57
N TYR A 502 -1.51 -9.61 -7.24
CA TYR A 502 -1.54 -9.76 -8.69
C TYR A 502 -2.82 -10.47 -9.17
N PHE A 503 -3.19 -11.57 -8.51
CA PHE A 503 -4.41 -12.32 -8.80
C PHE A 503 -5.66 -11.42 -8.64
N ASN A 504 -5.70 -10.61 -7.59
CA ASN A 504 -6.80 -9.69 -7.33
C ASN A 504 -6.91 -8.60 -8.41
N LEU A 505 -5.79 -7.96 -8.79
CA LEU A 505 -5.75 -7.00 -9.90
C LEU A 505 -6.23 -7.63 -11.21
N TYR A 506 -5.70 -8.79 -11.57
CA TYR A 506 -6.10 -9.53 -12.76
C TYR A 506 -7.60 -9.82 -12.73
N SER A 507 -8.12 -10.28 -11.59
CA SER A 507 -9.51 -10.69 -11.47
C SER A 507 -10.47 -9.52 -11.63
N LEU A 508 -10.18 -8.40 -10.98
CA LEU A 508 -11.02 -7.20 -11.05
C LEU A 508 -10.97 -6.52 -12.43
N VAL A 509 -9.88 -6.66 -13.18
CA VAL A 509 -9.71 -6.04 -14.51
C VAL A 509 -10.29 -6.90 -15.63
N PHE A 510 -9.94 -8.19 -15.71
CA PHE A 510 -10.30 -9.04 -16.85
C PHE A 510 -11.56 -9.88 -16.62
N SER A 511 -11.98 -10.07 -15.38
CA SER A 511 -13.21 -10.81 -15.05
C SER A 511 -14.07 -10.03 -14.06
N PRO A 512 -14.55 -8.83 -14.46
CA PRO A 512 -15.29 -7.94 -13.58
C PRO A 512 -16.69 -8.46 -13.19
N THR A 513 -17.22 -9.48 -13.88
CA THR A 513 -18.33 -10.27 -13.34
C THR A 513 -17.73 -11.25 -12.35
N PRO A 514 -18.07 -11.17 -11.05
CA PRO A 514 -17.62 -12.16 -10.09
C PRO A 514 -17.97 -13.52 -10.67
N ALA A 515 -16.99 -14.42 -10.79
CA ALA A 515 -17.35 -15.81 -10.66
C ALA A 515 -18.21 -15.85 -9.40
N SER A 516 -19.46 -16.29 -9.50
CA SER A 516 -20.44 -16.37 -8.41
C SER A 516 -19.97 -17.26 -7.23
N ASN A 517 -18.68 -17.57 -7.18
CA ASN A 517 -17.98 -18.61 -6.47
C ASN A 517 -16.67 -18.08 -5.83
N PHE A 518 -16.28 -16.79 -5.94
CA PHE A 518 -15.13 -16.29 -5.17
C PHE A 518 -15.52 -16.20 -3.69
N ALA A 519 -15.15 -17.22 -2.94
CA ALA A 519 -15.45 -17.37 -1.54
C ALA A 519 -14.26 -18.03 -0.84
N PRO A 520 -14.11 -17.84 0.48
CA PRO A 520 -13.13 -18.56 1.28
C PRO A 520 -13.28 -20.07 1.04
N LEU A 521 -12.15 -20.72 0.77
CA LEU A 521 -12.08 -22.17 0.61
C LEU A 521 -11.49 -22.77 1.88
N ASP A 522 -12.16 -23.79 2.42
CA ASP A 522 -11.64 -24.53 3.57
C ASP A 522 -10.33 -25.22 3.20
N ILE A 523 -9.35 -25.12 4.09
CA ILE A 523 -8.01 -25.67 3.86
C ILE A 523 -8.01 -27.20 3.68
N GLU A 524 -8.99 -27.89 4.28
CA GLU A 524 -9.24 -29.32 4.10
C GLU A 524 -9.53 -29.70 2.65
N ASN A 525 -9.97 -28.76 1.82
CA ASN A 525 -10.19 -28.96 0.39
C ASN A 525 -8.96 -28.64 -0.47
N LEU A 526 -7.88 -28.14 0.15
CA LEU A 526 -6.70 -27.60 -0.52
C LEU A 526 -5.42 -28.36 -0.12
N ALA A 527 -5.55 -29.56 0.44
CA ALA A 527 -4.43 -30.33 0.93
C ALA A 527 -3.65 -31.01 -0.22
N PRO A 528 -2.31 -31.11 -0.14
CA PRO A 528 -1.55 -31.96 -1.06
C PRO A 528 -1.99 -33.43 -0.94
N VAL A 529 -1.73 -34.23 -1.98
CA VAL A 529 -2.04 -35.67 -1.98
C VAL A 529 -1.29 -36.38 -0.84
N ASN A 530 0.04 -36.29 -0.87
CA ASN A 530 0.91 -36.82 0.17
C ASN A 530 1.82 -35.74 0.74
N VAL A 531 2.22 -35.92 1.99
CA VAL A 531 3.35 -35.22 2.60
C VAL A 531 4.38 -36.27 2.99
N ASP A 532 5.52 -36.24 2.32
CA ASP A 532 6.60 -37.20 2.54
C ASP A 532 7.81 -36.51 3.19
N LYS A 533 8.14 -36.92 4.41
CA LYS A 533 9.38 -36.58 5.12
C LYS A 533 10.31 -37.78 5.03
N VAL A 534 11.25 -37.68 4.09
CA VAL A 534 12.04 -38.82 3.58
C VAL A 534 13.16 -39.23 4.54
N PRO A 535 13.52 -40.54 4.58
CA PRO A 535 14.67 -41.00 5.35
C PRO A 535 15.97 -40.28 4.94
N GLY A 536 16.84 -40.02 5.92
CA GLY A 536 18.18 -39.43 5.73
C GLY A 536 18.25 -37.89 5.79
N ASN A 537 17.11 -37.20 5.88
CA ASN A 537 17.06 -35.73 5.97
C ASN A 537 17.05 -35.19 7.41
N ASN A 538 16.97 -36.05 8.44
CA ASN A 538 16.95 -35.69 9.86
C ASN A 538 16.12 -34.43 10.18
N HIS A 539 14.80 -34.54 10.03
CA HIS A 539 13.90 -33.44 10.34
C HIS A 539 13.80 -33.25 11.86
N VAL A 540 13.92 -32.02 12.35
CA VAL A 540 13.77 -31.70 13.77
C VAL A 540 12.89 -30.48 13.94
N GLU A 541 11.79 -30.61 14.70
CA GLU A 541 10.86 -29.51 14.98
C GLU A 541 10.91 -29.07 16.43
N TYR A 542 11.03 -27.76 16.66
CA TYR A 542 11.11 -27.16 17.98
C TYR A 542 9.89 -26.29 18.35
N ASP A 543 8.98 -26.05 17.41
CA ASP A 543 7.81 -25.17 17.57
C ASP A 543 6.50 -25.83 17.09
N ILE A 544 5.43 -25.03 16.95
CA ILE A 544 4.18 -25.50 16.37
C ILE A 544 4.41 -25.78 14.88
N LYS A 545 4.02 -26.97 14.43
CA LYS A 545 3.91 -27.28 13.00
C LYS A 545 2.67 -28.09 12.70
N ASN A 546 1.93 -27.66 11.69
CA ASN A 546 0.74 -28.33 11.21
C ASN A 546 1.00 -28.86 9.80
N TYR A 547 0.69 -30.14 9.58
CA TYR A 547 0.75 -30.77 8.27
C TYR A 547 -0.58 -31.41 7.93
N MET A 548 -1.01 -31.17 6.70
CA MET A 548 -2.23 -31.74 6.14
C MET A 548 -1.93 -32.48 4.84
N ALA A 549 -2.51 -33.66 4.68
CA ALA A 549 -2.49 -34.41 3.42
C ALA A 549 -3.84 -35.11 3.19
N SER A 550 -4.32 -35.11 1.95
CA SER A 550 -5.58 -35.79 1.61
C SER A 550 -5.47 -37.31 1.60
N THR A 551 -4.26 -37.87 1.47
CA THR A 551 -4.06 -39.31 1.62
C THR A 551 -3.11 -39.66 2.75
N ASN A 552 -1.82 -39.42 2.58
CA ASN A 552 -0.81 -39.96 3.50
C ASN A 552 0.16 -38.89 3.98
N ILE A 553 0.49 -38.96 5.26
CA ILE A 553 1.68 -38.31 5.82
C ILE A 553 2.66 -39.40 6.20
N ASN A 554 3.86 -39.36 5.61
CA ASN A 554 4.93 -40.30 5.89
C ASN A 554 6.09 -39.58 6.57
N ALA A 555 6.43 -39.97 7.81
CA ALA A 555 7.48 -39.34 8.60
C ALA A 555 8.59 -40.31 8.99
N TYR A 556 9.74 -40.19 8.34
CA TYR A 556 10.96 -40.93 8.63
C TYR A 556 12.05 -39.97 9.11
N ASP A 557 12.93 -40.44 10.02
CA ASP A 557 14.00 -39.64 10.61
C ASP A 557 13.52 -38.26 11.08
N TYR A 558 12.39 -38.24 11.79
CA TYR A 558 11.66 -37.04 12.19
C TYR A 558 11.59 -36.93 13.71
N THR A 559 12.15 -35.86 14.26
CA THR A 559 12.23 -35.60 15.70
C THR A 559 11.32 -34.43 16.06
N VAL A 560 10.35 -34.68 16.94
CA VAL A 560 9.63 -33.62 17.65
C VAL A 560 10.41 -33.33 18.93
N ASP A 561 11.10 -32.19 18.93
CA ASP A 561 12.03 -31.80 19.99
C ASP A 561 11.36 -30.82 20.98
N SER A 562 11.98 -30.61 22.14
CA SER A 562 11.56 -29.61 23.12
C SER A 562 12.81 -28.92 23.65
N ASP A 563 12.96 -27.63 23.33
CA ASP A 563 14.04 -26.81 23.83
C ASP A 563 13.52 -25.93 24.99
N PRO A 564 14.01 -26.10 26.23
CA PRO A 564 13.57 -25.29 27.37
C PRO A 564 13.79 -23.78 27.20
N SER A 565 14.74 -23.37 26.36
CA SER A 565 15.08 -21.97 26.12
C SER A 565 14.23 -21.31 25.04
N ILE A 566 13.55 -22.11 24.21
CA ILE A 566 12.85 -21.60 23.02
C ILE A 566 11.38 -22.06 23.03
N GLY A 567 11.08 -23.31 23.35
CA GLY A 567 9.71 -23.82 23.51
C GLY A 567 9.57 -25.32 23.32
N GLN A 568 8.37 -25.84 23.55
CA GLN A 568 8.03 -27.25 23.33
C GLN A 568 7.55 -27.44 21.89
N GLY A 569 8.16 -28.39 21.15
CA GLY A 569 7.69 -28.79 19.84
C GLY A 569 6.28 -29.36 19.93
N ARG A 570 5.40 -28.88 19.05
CA ARG A 570 3.97 -29.22 19.00
C ARG A 570 3.59 -29.49 17.56
N VAL A 571 3.71 -30.74 17.16
CA VAL A 571 3.49 -31.16 15.78
C VAL A 571 2.14 -31.83 15.64
N THR A 572 1.34 -31.35 14.70
CA THR A 572 0.03 -31.94 14.36
C THR A 572 0.05 -32.44 12.92
N PHE A 573 -0.17 -33.74 12.74
CA PHE A 573 -0.39 -34.37 11.45
C PHE A 573 -1.86 -34.73 11.29
N VAL A 574 -2.48 -34.28 10.20
CA VAL A 574 -3.84 -34.69 9.81
C VAL A 574 -3.78 -35.27 8.40
N ALA A 575 -4.14 -36.55 8.26
CA ALA A 575 -4.10 -37.25 6.98
C ALA A 575 -5.47 -37.85 6.63
N GLY A 576 -5.86 -37.85 5.36
CA GLY A 576 -7.15 -38.41 4.97
C GLY A 576 -7.27 -39.92 5.13
N GLN A 577 -6.14 -40.65 5.06
CA GLN A 577 -6.13 -42.11 5.15
C GLN A 577 -5.14 -42.63 6.17
N LYS A 578 -3.90 -42.12 6.16
CA LYS A 578 -2.82 -42.74 6.94
C LYS A 578 -1.75 -41.75 7.39
N VAL A 579 -1.34 -41.88 8.64
CA VAL A 579 -0.08 -41.31 9.17
C VAL A 579 0.90 -42.45 9.41
N VAL A 580 2.07 -42.40 8.79
CA VAL A 580 3.15 -43.37 8.96
C VAL A 580 4.27 -42.75 9.77
N LEU A 581 4.47 -43.27 10.99
CA LEU A 581 5.63 -42.98 11.82
C LEU A 581 6.70 -44.05 11.52
N GLY A 582 7.61 -43.70 10.62
CA GLY A 582 8.64 -44.58 10.09
C GLY A 582 9.84 -44.75 11.01
N ALA A 583 10.86 -45.46 10.50
CA ALA A 583 12.14 -45.58 11.19
C ALA A 583 12.73 -44.20 11.47
N GLY A 584 13.32 -44.03 12.67
CA GLY A 584 13.91 -42.76 13.10
C GLY A 584 12.92 -41.72 13.63
N PHE A 585 11.61 -41.96 13.56
CA PHE A 585 10.63 -41.08 14.19
C PHE A 585 10.77 -41.08 15.72
N LYS A 586 10.80 -39.89 16.34
CA LYS A 586 10.88 -39.73 17.80
C LYS A 586 10.19 -38.45 18.25
N ALA A 587 9.39 -38.52 19.31
CA ALA A 587 9.04 -37.34 20.12
C ALA A 587 9.84 -37.39 21.42
N ILE A 588 10.55 -36.31 21.76
CA ILE A 588 11.36 -36.29 22.98
C ILE A 588 10.51 -35.92 24.21
N ASN A 589 11.08 -36.12 25.40
CA ASN A 589 10.41 -35.80 26.65
C ASN A 589 10.10 -34.30 26.75
N GLY A 590 8.82 -33.94 26.83
CA GLY A 590 8.35 -32.56 26.88
C GLY A 590 7.75 -32.04 25.56
N ALA A 591 7.91 -32.78 24.46
CA ALA A 591 7.33 -32.45 23.17
C ALA A 591 5.98 -33.14 22.94
N TYR A 592 5.13 -32.55 22.10
CA TYR A 592 3.79 -33.06 21.78
C TYR A 592 3.68 -33.39 20.30
N PHE A 593 3.20 -34.60 20.04
CA PHE A 593 2.84 -35.04 18.70
C PHE A 593 1.37 -35.46 18.69
N HIS A 594 0.61 -34.92 17.75
CA HIS A 594 -0.76 -35.31 17.48
C HIS A 594 -0.87 -35.87 16.06
N GLY A 595 -1.53 -37.01 15.93
CA GLY A 595 -1.83 -37.64 14.64
C GLY A 595 -3.32 -37.92 14.52
N TYR A 596 -3.94 -37.40 13.48
CA TYR A 596 -5.36 -37.55 13.20
C TYR A 596 -5.57 -38.14 11.81
N ILE A 597 -6.62 -38.96 11.69
CA ILE A 597 -7.13 -39.41 10.40
C ILE A 597 -8.47 -38.72 10.17
N ASP A 598 -8.57 -37.94 9.10
CA ASP A 598 -9.81 -37.26 8.73
C ASP A 598 -10.18 -37.53 7.26
N PRO A 599 -11.10 -38.48 7.00
CA PRO A 599 -11.45 -38.88 5.64
C PRO A 599 -12.21 -37.80 4.85
N THR A 600 -12.54 -36.64 5.44
CA THR A 600 -13.17 -35.52 4.71
C THR A 600 -12.18 -34.66 3.93
N ILE A 601 -10.87 -34.79 4.20
CA ILE A 601 -9.82 -34.00 3.53
C ILE A 601 -9.75 -34.37 2.05
N ASN A 602 -9.90 -33.36 1.19
CA ASN A 602 -9.81 -33.50 -0.26
C ASN A 602 -8.46 -32.99 -0.80
N ALA A 603 -8.05 -33.56 -1.93
CA ALA A 603 -6.84 -33.15 -2.62
C ALA A 603 -7.06 -31.83 -3.38
N MET A 604 -6.11 -30.89 -3.26
CA MET A 604 -6.01 -29.73 -4.15
C MET A 604 -5.93 -30.17 -5.62
N ALA A 605 -6.52 -29.40 -6.54
CA ALA A 605 -6.43 -29.67 -7.97
C ALA A 605 -5.12 -29.12 -8.58
N CYS A 606 -4.54 -28.09 -7.96
CA CYS A 606 -3.31 -27.47 -8.44
C CYS A 606 -2.12 -28.46 -8.47
N THR A 607 -1.38 -28.48 -9.58
CA THR A 607 -0.12 -29.23 -9.73
C THR A 607 1.04 -28.25 -9.88
N ALA A 608 2.23 -28.65 -9.40
CA ALA A 608 3.41 -27.79 -9.48
C ALA A 608 3.70 -27.42 -10.95
N PRO A 609 3.84 -26.12 -11.28
CA PRO A 609 3.99 -25.68 -12.65
C PRO A 609 5.34 -26.14 -13.23
N THR A 610 5.31 -26.63 -14.47
CA THR A 610 6.52 -26.88 -15.26
C THR A 610 7.23 -25.56 -15.61
N THR A 611 8.44 -25.60 -16.15
CA THR A 611 9.10 -24.40 -16.70
C THR A 611 8.20 -23.76 -17.77
N VAL A 612 7.70 -22.54 -17.52
CA VAL A 612 6.86 -21.78 -18.46
C VAL A 612 7.64 -20.57 -18.98
N ASP A 613 7.53 -20.23 -20.27
CA ASP A 613 8.07 -19.00 -20.86
C ASP A 613 6.93 -18.05 -21.27
N CYS A 614 6.64 -17.06 -20.42
CA CYS A 614 5.61 -16.06 -20.69
C CYS A 614 6.06 -14.94 -21.64
N SER A 615 7.36 -14.82 -21.93
CA SER A 615 7.89 -13.69 -22.72
C SER A 615 7.38 -13.66 -24.17
N SER A 616 6.95 -14.82 -24.69
CA SER A 616 6.34 -14.95 -26.02
C SER A 616 5.06 -14.10 -26.18
N PHE A 617 4.27 -13.95 -25.13
CA PHE A 617 3.04 -13.14 -25.17
C PHE A 617 3.33 -11.64 -25.23
N LEU A 618 4.40 -11.16 -24.57
CA LEU A 618 4.84 -9.75 -24.63
C LEU A 618 5.31 -9.33 -26.03
N LYS A 619 5.94 -10.24 -26.78
CA LYS A 619 6.40 -9.93 -28.15
C LYS A 619 5.25 -9.67 -29.12
N THR A 620 4.05 -10.16 -28.79
CA THR A 620 2.85 -10.01 -29.62
C THR A 620 2.19 -8.64 -29.43
N SER A 621 2.34 -7.99 -28.26
CA SER A 621 1.79 -6.66 -28.00
C SER A 621 2.54 -5.53 -28.70
N ILE A 622 3.88 -5.62 -28.81
CA ILE A 622 4.76 -4.64 -29.48
C ILE A 622 4.33 -4.36 -30.93
N ALA A 623 3.87 -5.38 -31.66
CA ALA A 623 3.42 -5.21 -33.05
C ALA A 623 2.08 -4.47 -33.18
N SER A 624 1.33 -4.33 -32.09
CA SER A 624 -0.02 -3.73 -32.08
C SER A 624 -0.10 -2.39 -31.37
N THR A 625 0.83 -2.05 -30.46
CA THR A 625 0.77 -0.87 -29.58
C THR A 625 1.53 0.34 -30.13
N LEU A 626 2.44 0.14 -31.10
CA LEU A 626 3.22 1.20 -31.73
C LEU A 626 2.44 1.91 -32.85
N GLU A 627 1.32 2.56 -32.53
CA GLU A 627 0.89 3.71 -33.33
C GLU A 627 1.69 4.94 -32.88
N GLU A 628 2.35 5.60 -33.84
CA GLU A 628 3.23 6.74 -33.61
C GLU A 628 2.55 7.86 -32.81
N GLU A 629 3.34 8.45 -31.91
CA GLU A 629 2.99 9.52 -30.99
C GLU A 629 2.37 10.71 -31.72
N ASN A 630 1.06 10.90 -31.51
CA ASN A 630 0.42 12.20 -31.65
C ASN A 630 -0.64 12.39 -30.55
N ASP A 631 -0.31 11.98 -29.32
CA ASP A 631 -1.13 12.29 -28.14
C ASP A 631 -1.28 13.82 -27.98
N ASP A 632 -0.28 14.60 -28.42
CA ASP A 632 -0.35 16.06 -28.52
C ASP A 632 -1.55 16.51 -29.35
N VAL A 633 -1.92 15.77 -30.40
CA VAL A 633 -3.07 16.08 -31.28
C VAL A 633 -4.39 15.77 -30.58
N ASP A 634 -4.51 14.71 -29.77
CA ASP A 634 -5.69 14.45 -28.95
C ASP A 634 -5.86 15.53 -27.88
N THR A 635 -4.77 15.99 -27.26
CA THR A 635 -4.81 17.15 -26.35
C THR A 635 -5.15 18.44 -27.09
N LEU A 636 -4.64 18.64 -28.30
CA LEU A 636 -5.01 19.79 -29.14
C LEU A 636 -6.46 19.69 -29.61
N TRP A 637 -7.03 18.50 -29.77
CA TRP A 637 -8.44 18.28 -30.10
C TRP A 637 -9.34 18.51 -28.90
N TRP A 638 -8.97 18.06 -27.69
CA TRP A 638 -9.69 18.45 -26.48
C TRP A 638 -9.64 19.96 -26.32
N MET A 639 -8.47 20.58 -26.52
CA MET A 639 -8.27 22.02 -26.43
C MET A 639 -9.01 22.78 -27.53
N ASN A 640 -8.99 22.36 -28.80
CA ASN A 640 -9.73 23.00 -29.90
C ASN A 640 -11.24 22.80 -29.79
N ASN A 641 -11.71 21.66 -29.26
CA ASN A 641 -13.15 21.43 -29.04
C ASN A 641 -13.64 22.04 -27.70
N THR A 642 -12.73 22.42 -26.80
CA THR A 642 -13.02 23.38 -25.70
C THR A 642 -12.76 24.83 -26.11
N PHE A 643 -12.02 25.07 -27.20
CA PHE A 643 -11.79 26.34 -27.88
C PHE A 643 -12.62 26.47 -29.17
N ASP A 644 -13.88 26.03 -29.21
CA ASP A 644 -14.85 26.72 -30.05
C ASP A 644 -16.29 26.63 -29.52
N SER A 645 -16.94 27.80 -29.57
CA SER A 645 -18.30 28.18 -29.19
C SER A 645 -18.66 28.52 -27.72
N ASP A 646 -17.72 28.56 -26.77
CA ASP A 646 -17.97 29.25 -25.48
C ASP A 646 -17.10 30.50 -25.23
N LEU A 647 -16.43 31.01 -26.27
CA LEU A 647 -15.87 32.37 -26.28
C LEU A 647 -16.93 33.47 -26.44
N SER A 648 -18.04 33.34 -25.69
CA SER A 648 -18.89 34.50 -25.41
C SER A 648 -19.24 34.69 -23.94
N LYS A 649 -18.85 33.78 -23.03
CA LYS A 649 -18.93 34.05 -21.58
C LYS A 649 -17.77 33.39 -20.85
N ASP A 650 -17.15 34.19 -19.98
CA ASP A 650 -16.23 33.80 -18.92
C ASP A 650 -14.73 33.68 -19.27
N SER A 651 -14.16 34.86 -19.50
CA SER A 651 -12.96 35.33 -18.77
C SER A 651 -13.22 36.82 -18.52
N ILE A 652 -13.16 37.42 -17.33
CA ILE A 652 -12.05 37.61 -16.37
C ILE A 652 -12.68 38.39 -15.17
N PRO A 653 -12.18 38.41 -13.90
CA PRO A 653 -11.27 37.54 -13.13
C PRO A 653 -11.95 36.99 -11.85
N GLN A 654 -11.54 35.84 -11.29
CA GLN A 654 -11.92 35.60 -9.88
C GLN A 654 -11.13 36.57 -8.99
N LYS A 655 -11.74 37.71 -8.68
CA LYS A 655 -11.25 38.67 -7.70
C LYS A 655 -11.38 38.02 -6.32
N VAL A 656 -10.24 37.62 -5.76
CA VAL A 656 -10.11 37.22 -4.35
C VAL A 656 -10.88 38.22 -3.49
N ILE A 657 -11.82 37.76 -2.67
CA ILE A 657 -12.45 38.64 -1.68
C ILE A 657 -11.35 38.94 -0.66
N THR A 658 -10.91 40.18 -0.64
CA THR A 658 -9.96 40.68 0.37
C THR A 658 -10.73 41.40 1.47
N ASP A 659 -10.07 41.71 2.58
CA ASP A 659 -10.66 42.44 3.71
C ASP A 659 -11.33 43.78 3.32
N ASN A 660 -10.93 44.36 2.18
CA ASN A 660 -11.50 45.60 1.61
C ASN A 660 -12.83 45.40 0.86
N ASN A 661 -13.14 44.16 0.45
CA ASN A 661 -14.37 43.82 -0.26
C ASN A 661 -15.57 43.64 0.68
N VAL A 662 -15.33 43.55 1.99
CA VAL A 662 -16.37 43.41 3.02
C VAL A 662 -16.35 44.65 3.89
N GLN A 663 -17.33 45.53 3.70
CA GLN A 663 -17.51 46.73 4.54
C GLN A 663 -18.76 46.61 5.38
N ILE A 664 -18.66 46.97 6.65
CA ILE A 664 -19.80 46.98 7.58
C ILE A 664 -19.94 48.38 8.16
N TYR A 665 -21.09 49.02 7.94
CA TYR A 665 -21.36 50.37 8.44
C TYR A 665 -22.86 50.61 8.71
N PRO A 666 -23.19 51.46 9.70
CA PRO A 666 -22.28 52.01 10.70
C PRO A 666 -21.77 50.91 11.65
N ASN A 667 -20.56 51.09 12.17
CA ASN A 667 -20.00 50.23 13.21
C ASN A 667 -19.16 51.12 14.16
N PRO A 668 -19.61 51.40 15.40
CA PRO A 668 -20.78 50.83 16.07
C PRO A 668 -22.15 51.18 15.45
N ASN A 669 -23.18 50.38 15.73
CA ASN A 669 -24.57 50.58 15.26
C ASN A 669 -25.58 50.62 16.42
N SER A 670 -26.83 51.01 16.13
CA SER A 670 -27.94 51.11 17.10
C SER A 670 -29.07 50.10 16.86
N GLY A 671 -28.73 48.92 16.31
CA GLY A 671 -29.68 47.82 16.10
C GLY A 671 -29.67 47.30 14.66
N THR A 672 -29.34 48.14 13.68
CA THR A 672 -29.25 47.73 12.27
C THR A 672 -27.92 48.17 11.65
N PHE A 673 -27.30 47.34 10.82
CA PHE A 673 -26.11 47.71 10.04
C PHE A 673 -26.21 47.22 8.59
N THR A 674 -25.41 47.83 7.72
CA THR A 674 -25.31 47.45 6.31
C THR A 674 -24.02 46.67 6.09
N LEU A 675 -24.16 45.46 5.52
CA LEU A 675 -23.07 44.69 4.95
C LEU A 675 -22.96 45.04 3.47
N SER A 676 -21.91 45.74 3.08
CA SER A 676 -21.55 45.97 1.68
C SER A 676 -20.51 44.95 1.27
N LEU A 677 -20.93 44.01 0.43
CA LEU A 677 -20.09 42.94 -0.08
C LEU A 677 -19.79 43.17 -1.56
N GLN A 678 -18.52 43.15 -1.93
CA GLN A 678 -18.07 43.17 -3.32
C GLN A 678 -17.46 41.83 -3.70
N THR A 679 -18.29 40.92 -4.20
CA THR A 679 -17.91 39.58 -4.68
C THR A 679 -18.49 39.31 -6.06
N GLU A 680 -17.86 38.40 -6.80
CA GLU A 680 -18.34 37.89 -8.08
C GLU A 680 -19.01 36.51 -7.95
N ASN A 681 -18.90 35.87 -6.77
CA ASN A 681 -19.50 34.57 -6.46
C ASN A 681 -20.68 34.72 -5.49
N GLU A 682 -21.53 33.69 -5.39
CA GLU A 682 -22.50 33.57 -4.30
C GLU A 682 -21.77 33.48 -2.95
N ALA A 683 -22.26 34.22 -1.96
CA ALA A 683 -21.67 34.29 -0.65
C ALA A 683 -22.68 33.90 0.43
N SER A 684 -22.26 33.01 1.33
CA SER A 684 -22.99 32.71 2.56
C SER A 684 -22.52 33.63 3.68
N VAL A 685 -23.45 34.39 4.24
CA VAL A 685 -23.21 35.31 5.35
C VAL A 685 -23.80 34.73 6.62
N TYR A 686 -22.99 34.71 7.67
CA TYR A 686 -23.35 34.29 9.02
C TYR A 686 -23.06 35.43 9.99
N VAL A 687 -24.00 35.76 10.88
CA VAL A 687 -23.72 36.62 12.04
C VAL A 687 -23.77 35.75 13.29
N MET A 688 -22.68 35.79 14.05
CA MET A 688 -22.49 34.98 15.25
C MET A 688 -22.32 35.88 16.47
N ASP A 689 -22.80 35.42 17.61
CA ASP A 689 -22.50 36.06 18.89
C ASP A 689 -21.09 35.70 19.40
N VAL A 690 -20.73 36.15 20.60
CA VAL A 690 -19.41 35.86 21.20
C VAL A 690 -19.20 34.41 21.62
N LEU A 691 -20.27 33.60 21.69
CA LEU A 691 -20.22 32.17 22.01
C LEU A 691 -20.19 31.31 20.72
N GLY A 692 -20.31 31.93 19.55
CA GLY A 692 -20.30 31.26 18.24
C GLY A 692 -21.69 30.82 17.77
N GLU A 693 -22.77 31.20 18.45
CA GLU A 693 -24.14 30.89 18.03
C GLU A 693 -24.51 31.72 16.80
N ILE A 694 -25.00 31.07 15.74
CA ILE A 694 -25.44 31.74 14.51
C ILE A 694 -26.82 32.36 14.75
N ILE A 695 -26.87 33.68 14.83
CA ILE A 695 -28.11 34.45 15.06
C ILE A 695 -28.74 34.99 13.77
N TYR A 696 -27.99 34.97 12.67
CA TYR A 696 -28.48 35.36 11.35
C TYR A 696 -27.72 34.61 10.26
N GLN A 697 -28.43 34.17 9.22
CA GLN A 697 -27.85 33.53 8.04
C GLN A 697 -28.56 34.01 6.78
N SER A 698 -27.80 34.29 5.72
CA SER A 698 -28.34 34.61 4.41
C SER A 698 -27.40 34.15 3.30
N GLN A 699 -27.98 33.78 2.16
CA GLN A 699 -27.25 33.67 0.90
C GLN A 699 -27.40 34.99 0.15
N LEU A 700 -26.28 35.54 -0.32
CA LEU A 700 -26.22 36.77 -1.08
C LEU A 700 -25.61 36.47 -2.46
N ASN A 701 -26.30 36.93 -3.50
CA ASN A 701 -25.85 36.75 -4.87
C ASN A 701 -25.09 38.01 -5.31
N TYR A 702 -23.82 37.84 -5.67
CA TYR A 702 -22.96 38.88 -6.24
C TYR A 702 -22.74 40.10 -5.34
N SER A 703 -22.08 41.13 -5.88
CA SER A 703 -21.80 42.39 -5.18
C SER A 703 -23.10 43.09 -4.79
N THR A 704 -23.38 43.15 -3.49
CA THR A 704 -24.65 43.66 -2.95
C THR A 704 -24.46 44.38 -1.62
N THR A 705 -25.41 45.24 -1.29
CA THR A 705 -25.57 45.83 0.03
C THR A 705 -26.77 45.19 0.71
N HIS A 706 -26.55 44.55 1.84
CA HIS A 706 -27.59 43.86 2.60
C HIS A 706 -27.74 44.48 3.98
N GLN A 707 -28.97 44.85 4.34
CA GLN A 707 -29.26 45.40 5.66
C GLN A 707 -29.56 44.25 6.62
N ILE A 708 -28.87 44.23 7.77
CA ILE A 708 -29.04 43.23 8.82
C ILE A 708 -29.56 43.93 10.07
N ASP A 709 -30.64 43.38 10.63
CA ASP A 709 -31.31 43.89 11.83
C ASP A 709 -31.06 42.95 13.03
N LEU A 710 -30.38 43.48 14.04
CA LEU A 710 -30.07 42.86 15.32
C LEU A 710 -30.93 43.40 16.46
N SER A 711 -31.97 44.21 16.19
CA SER A 711 -32.75 44.90 17.23
C SER A 711 -33.42 43.97 18.24
N ASN A 712 -33.64 42.71 17.87
CA ASN A 712 -34.20 41.66 18.74
C ASN A 712 -33.14 40.85 19.52
N HIS A 713 -31.85 41.19 19.37
CA HIS A 713 -30.73 40.55 20.08
C HIS A 713 -30.11 41.50 21.12
N PRO A 714 -29.38 41.00 22.13
CA PRO A 714 -28.75 41.85 23.14
C PRO A 714 -27.72 42.84 22.56
N LYS A 715 -27.54 43.99 23.20
CA LYS A 715 -26.45 44.93 22.86
C LYS A 715 -25.10 44.28 23.21
N GLY A 716 -24.13 44.33 22.30
CA GLY A 716 -22.88 43.59 22.45
C GLY A 716 -22.00 43.51 21.21
N ILE A 717 -21.06 42.57 21.22
CA ILE A 717 -20.14 42.30 20.11
C ILE A 717 -20.66 41.10 19.31
N TYR A 718 -20.59 41.21 17.98
CA TYR A 718 -20.95 40.16 17.03
C TYR A 718 -19.84 39.96 15.99
N PHE A 719 -19.83 38.80 15.35
CA PHE A 719 -18.91 38.46 14.26
C PHE A 719 -19.68 38.14 13.00
N VAL A 720 -19.38 38.83 11.91
CA VAL A 720 -19.92 38.55 10.58
C VAL A 720 -18.90 37.71 9.82
N LYS A 721 -19.25 36.46 9.52
CA LYS A 721 -18.47 35.53 8.69
C LYS A 721 -19.08 35.50 7.29
N VAL A 722 -18.27 35.78 6.28
CA VAL A 722 -18.63 35.68 4.86
C VAL A 722 -17.83 34.54 4.25
N VAL A 723 -18.52 33.60 3.62
CA VAL A 723 -17.94 32.43 2.93
C VAL A 723 -18.31 32.51 1.46
N SER A 724 -17.34 32.48 0.55
CA SER A 724 -17.56 32.61 -0.89
C SER A 724 -16.55 31.77 -1.66
N GLY A 725 -16.95 30.59 -2.12
CA GLY A 725 -16.01 29.56 -2.59
C GLY A 725 -15.15 29.07 -1.42
N ASP A 726 -13.83 29.04 -1.62
CA ASP A 726 -12.85 28.60 -0.61
C ASP A 726 -12.43 29.74 0.37
N GLU A 727 -12.91 30.96 0.15
CA GLU A 727 -12.48 32.15 0.93
C GLU A 727 -13.40 32.43 2.12
N ILE A 728 -12.79 32.75 3.27
CA ILE A 728 -13.50 33.06 4.53
C ILE A 728 -13.00 34.39 5.10
N ILE A 729 -13.90 35.36 5.26
CA ILE A 729 -13.62 36.63 5.95
C ILE A 729 -14.49 36.76 7.19
N VAL A 730 -13.88 37.20 8.31
CA VAL A 730 -14.58 37.47 9.56
C VAL A 730 -14.37 38.91 9.99
N LYS A 731 -15.46 39.65 10.22
CA LYS A 731 -15.45 41.06 10.68
C LYS A 731 -16.19 41.22 12.01
N LYS A 732 -15.65 42.03 12.91
CA LYS A 732 -16.28 42.39 14.19
C LYS A 732 -17.31 43.52 14.00
N VAL A 733 -18.47 43.39 14.63
CA VAL A 733 -19.55 44.39 14.69
C VAL A 733 -19.90 44.70 16.14
N VAL A 734 -20.14 45.98 16.45
CA VAL A 734 -20.50 46.47 17.79
C VAL A 734 -21.90 47.09 17.76
N TYR A 735 -22.84 46.49 18.50
CA TYR A 735 -24.22 46.99 18.68
C TYR A 735 -24.36 47.65 20.05
N GLN A 736 -24.75 48.93 20.09
CA GLN A 736 -24.83 49.78 21.29
C GLN A 736 -26.23 50.21 21.72
#